data_AF-A0A5M8Q367-F1
#
_entry.id   AF-A0A5M8Q367-F1
#
_cell.length_a   1.000
_cell.length_b   1.000
_cell.length_c   1.000
_cell.angle_alpha   90.00
_cell.angle_beta   90.00
_cell.angle_gamma   90.00
#
_symmetry.space_group_name_H-M   'P 1'
#
loop_
_entity.id
_entity.type
_entity.pdbx_description
1 polymer ?
#
loop_
_entity_poly.entity_id
_entity_poly.type
_entity_poly.pdbx_seq_one_letter_code
_entity_poly.pdbx_strand_id
1 'polypeptide(L)'
;MRKHLLAVLLLCLLHLGAQAQAPKREFRGAWIATYANIDWPNRSQTPAQQQAALISILNHHQATGINAIFLQVRSQSDALYLSNLEPISADLTGTQGKNPGWDPLQFALEESHKRGMELHAWLNPYRAIANVNGLAAFSANHVAKQHPEWLITSGNLRTLDPGLPAVRDHIMTVIADIVKRYDVDGIHFDDYFYPNAAFNDDATYAAHPRGITDRADWRRDNVNLLIQRVHDTINLIKPWVKFGVSPSGIYRNSTNPAIGTSTSGLQHYVSLFADSRKWLQEGWVDYLAPQVYWYIGQPGANYGVIVPWWNNNAFGRHIYIGMAGYKVNDPAQGTAWANPSQIPNQIRLNRQMDNVQGQAIYNTSSLRSSTKLGFRDSLRTNFYQKPALQPTMPWRDAVAPEAPAGLVATRYAADSVLLTWEKAPETSNELDKVSRYVVYRSESPVFNISNAEQLLAITATAGTTYRDKVPDPAKTYFYTITAVDRFHNESAPSNITDYTAPVFACLGNQTLTLSASCGAQVPDYTGLVSVTDDVSGPDAITVTQSPAAGTLISGTGDFTLTLTATDASGKSASCTFTVQKQDVTAPTFMLAVSQNVSLQAGCEVVVPDFITGLTGTDDCGQVTFTQSPVAGSVLASGHGQKHVVTVTAQDGNGNSSERTVTLNALDTTPPVLIVQNITRTLQNGTVSVTAADVNNGSYDNCALNTGSFSLSQTTFTCANIGTNTVTFTALDEAGNEASVTTTVTIVGAIPAPAIQVSRTDQTYTGLPENTLALGYGAQQLILTATNGTSAAGNTTYTWSPAAGLSTTSSGTTVFTPEAAGTYTFTVTVTNEFGCSETAQVTVQVIDVRCGTKGEKVLVCNTTGSVSNPGSEICVSPNAVPAYLKNGGSLGACSGGTITASQFTEANLVMAPVLTAFPNPFAEQLTVEFTLTAAEQQVSLELYDLHGKKLAQLYTGNAVAFQTYRIPVATRTLVGRFYYVRLVTPDKVHTFKITRQ
;
A
#
# COMPACT_ATOMS: atom_id res chain seq x y z
N MET A 1 1.89 -41.32 52.91
CA MET A 1 1.90 -39.85 52.74
C MET A 1 2.58 -39.36 51.45
N ARG A 2 3.82 -39.76 51.10
CA ARG A 2 4.50 -39.26 49.88
C ARG A 2 3.80 -39.55 48.54
N LYS A 3 3.18 -40.73 48.35
CA LYS A 3 2.42 -41.06 47.12
C LYS A 3 1.11 -40.28 46.98
N HIS A 4 0.48 -39.87 48.09
CA HIS A 4 -0.74 -39.05 48.05
C HIS A 4 -0.42 -37.56 47.89
N LEU A 5 0.71 -37.08 48.43
CA LEU A 5 1.20 -35.74 48.13
C LEU A 5 1.60 -35.58 46.66
N LEU A 6 2.27 -36.58 46.05
CA LEU A 6 2.60 -36.52 44.62
C LEU A 6 1.35 -36.56 43.73
N ALA A 7 0.35 -37.38 44.06
CA ALA A 7 -0.91 -37.44 43.31
C ALA A 7 -1.73 -36.13 43.42
N VAL A 8 -1.75 -35.50 44.61
CA VAL A 8 -2.38 -34.19 44.80
C VAL A 8 -1.58 -33.07 44.12
N LEU A 9 -0.24 -33.13 44.13
CA LEU A 9 0.59 -32.19 43.38
C LEU A 9 0.43 -32.34 41.86
N LEU A 10 0.30 -33.57 41.36
CA LEU A 10 0.04 -33.85 39.94
C LEU A 10 -1.37 -33.44 39.52
N LEU A 11 -2.39 -33.64 40.37
CA LEU A 11 -3.75 -33.12 40.12
C LEU A 11 -3.80 -31.58 40.19
N CYS A 12 -3.06 -30.95 41.11
CA CYS A 12 -2.93 -29.48 41.17
C CYS A 12 -2.15 -28.91 39.98
N LEU A 13 -1.12 -29.63 39.48
CA LEU A 13 -0.36 -29.24 38.28
C LEU A 13 -1.17 -29.45 36.98
N LEU A 14 -2.06 -30.46 36.93
CA LEU A 14 -3.01 -30.64 35.82
C LEU A 14 -4.16 -29.62 35.82
N HIS A 15 -4.43 -28.94 36.95
CA HIS A 15 -5.42 -27.86 37.04
C HIS A 15 -4.81 -26.44 36.90
N LEU A 16 -3.49 -26.33 36.76
CA LEU A 16 -2.77 -25.05 36.63
C LEU A 16 -2.61 -24.56 35.18
N GLY A 17 -3.23 -25.23 34.19
CA GLY A 17 -2.86 -25.02 32.78
C GLY A 17 -3.99 -24.87 31.75
N ALA A 18 -5.26 -24.84 32.13
CA ALA A 18 -6.35 -24.54 31.19
C ALA A 18 -6.95 -23.18 31.51
N GLN A 19 -6.25 -22.11 31.15
CA GLN A 19 -6.88 -20.80 31.07
C GLN A 19 -8.01 -20.94 30.03
N ALA A 20 -9.27 -20.81 30.45
CA ALA A 20 -10.40 -20.91 29.54
C ALA A 20 -10.18 -19.93 28.38
N GLN A 21 -10.19 -20.46 27.15
CA GLN A 21 -9.96 -19.70 25.93
C GLN A 21 -10.87 -18.47 25.90
N ALA A 22 -10.34 -17.32 25.49
CA ALA A 22 -11.15 -16.11 25.36
C ALA A 22 -12.33 -16.38 24.39
N PRO A 23 -13.56 -15.95 24.71
CA PRO A 23 -14.68 -16.15 23.81
C PRO A 23 -14.51 -15.28 22.57
N LYS A 24 -14.72 -15.86 21.38
CA LYS A 24 -14.72 -15.12 20.10
C LYS A 24 -15.83 -14.06 20.07
N ARG A 25 -16.98 -14.39 20.66
CA ARG A 25 -18.18 -13.54 20.71
C ARG A 25 -18.56 -13.27 22.16
N GLU A 26 -18.71 -12.00 22.50
CA GLU A 26 -19.13 -11.57 23.84
C GLU A 26 -19.57 -10.12 23.79
N PHE A 27 -20.79 -9.83 24.26
CA PHE A 27 -21.23 -8.45 24.46
C PHE A 27 -20.54 -7.86 25.70
N ARG A 28 -19.85 -6.74 25.55
CA ARG A 28 -19.07 -6.07 26.61
C ARG A 28 -19.52 -4.61 26.69
N GLY A 29 -20.53 -4.37 27.51
CA GLY A 29 -21.20 -3.06 27.61
C GLY A 29 -20.70 -2.16 28.74
N ALA A 30 -20.86 -0.85 28.58
CA ALA A 30 -20.75 0.12 29.65
C ALA A 30 -21.86 1.18 29.56
N TRP A 31 -22.48 1.50 30.70
CA TRP A 31 -23.42 2.62 30.78
C TRP A 31 -22.67 3.93 31.00
N ILE A 32 -23.03 4.95 30.21
CA ILE A 32 -22.64 6.35 30.40
C ILE A 32 -23.91 7.11 30.81
N ALA A 33 -24.09 7.29 32.10
CA ALA A 33 -25.23 8.01 32.67
C ALA A 33 -25.01 9.53 32.59
N THR A 34 -26.03 10.24 32.10
CA THR A 34 -25.94 11.67 31.84
C THR A 34 -26.77 12.51 32.80
N TYR A 35 -27.83 11.93 33.34
CA TYR A 35 -28.63 12.52 34.40
C TYR A 35 -27.74 13.01 35.54
N ALA A 36 -27.90 14.27 35.93
CA ALA A 36 -27.14 14.91 37.01
C ALA A 36 -25.61 14.86 36.80
N ASN A 37 -25.14 14.72 35.56
CA ASN A 37 -23.73 14.60 35.20
C ASN A 37 -23.01 13.40 35.87
N ILE A 38 -23.69 12.28 36.13
CA ILE A 38 -23.12 11.12 36.84
C ILE A 38 -21.80 10.65 36.21
N ASP A 39 -21.78 10.42 34.90
CA ASP A 39 -20.58 10.01 34.17
C ASP A 39 -20.11 11.08 33.19
N TRP A 40 -21.04 11.65 32.43
CA TRP A 40 -20.76 12.63 31.38
C TRP A 40 -22.06 13.35 30.95
N PRO A 41 -22.04 14.62 30.51
CA PRO A 41 -20.92 15.55 30.51
C PRO A 41 -20.72 16.20 31.88
N ASN A 42 -19.78 17.12 32.02
CA ASN A 42 -19.79 18.09 33.11
C ASN A 42 -20.38 19.40 32.57
N ARG A 43 -21.52 19.83 33.11
CA ARG A 43 -22.28 21.00 32.61
C ARG A 43 -21.53 22.33 32.71
N SER A 44 -20.46 22.40 33.51
CA SER A 44 -19.61 23.59 33.65
C SER A 44 -18.48 23.66 32.61
N GLN A 45 -18.28 22.60 31.82
CA GLN A 45 -17.29 22.54 30.76
C GLN A 45 -17.79 23.19 29.46
N THR A 46 -16.86 23.69 28.64
CA THR A 46 -17.17 24.13 27.28
C THR A 46 -17.51 22.92 26.38
N PRO A 47 -18.19 23.12 25.23
CA PRO A 47 -18.44 22.05 24.26
C PRO A 47 -17.19 21.25 23.90
N ALA A 48 -16.07 21.92 23.61
CA ALA A 48 -14.81 21.25 23.26
C ALA A 48 -14.26 20.40 24.43
N GLN A 49 -14.41 20.86 25.68
CA GLN A 49 -14.00 20.09 26.85
C GLN A 49 -14.91 18.87 27.09
N GLN A 50 -16.23 19.01 26.86
CA GLN A 50 -17.17 17.89 26.94
C GLN A 50 -16.88 16.83 25.87
N GLN A 51 -16.57 17.26 24.64
CA GLN A 51 -16.14 16.39 23.53
C GLN A 51 -14.85 15.65 23.89
N ALA A 52 -13.83 16.36 24.38
CA ALA A 52 -12.57 15.75 24.82
C ALA A 52 -12.76 14.76 25.98
N ALA A 53 -13.66 15.08 26.93
CA ALA A 53 -14.02 14.18 28.02
C ALA A 53 -14.69 12.89 27.51
N LEU A 54 -15.59 12.99 26.53
CA LEU A 54 -16.23 11.81 25.93
C LEU A 54 -15.20 10.95 25.18
N ILE A 55 -14.32 11.56 24.38
CA ILE A 55 -13.20 10.88 23.72
C ILE A 55 -12.34 10.12 24.75
N SER A 56 -12.02 10.75 25.88
CA SER A 56 -11.27 10.12 26.97
C SER A 56 -12.01 8.91 27.54
N ILE A 57 -13.34 9.01 27.72
CA ILE A 57 -14.19 7.89 28.19
C ILE A 57 -14.15 6.74 27.20
N LEU A 58 -14.36 7.01 25.91
CA LEU A 58 -14.39 6.01 24.87
C LEU A 58 -13.03 5.33 24.66
N ASN A 59 -11.92 6.09 24.68
CA ASN A 59 -10.57 5.51 24.67
C ASN A 59 -10.32 4.59 25.86
N HIS A 60 -10.77 5.00 27.05
CA HIS A 60 -10.62 4.22 28.27
C HIS A 60 -11.42 2.90 28.20
N HIS A 61 -12.65 2.96 27.66
CA HIS A 61 -13.51 1.80 27.46
C HIS A 61 -12.94 0.83 26.41
N GLN A 62 -12.47 1.35 25.26
CA GLN A 62 -11.79 0.55 24.25
C GLN A 62 -10.55 -0.15 24.83
N ALA A 63 -9.71 0.56 25.58
CA ALA A 63 -8.54 -0.03 26.25
C ALA A 63 -8.87 -1.04 27.35
N THR A 64 -10.13 -1.06 27.82
CA THR A 64 -10.63 -2.08 28.75
C THR A 64 -11.12 -3.32 28.00
N GLY A 65 -11.44 -3.19 26.71
CA GLY A 65 -12.05 -4.23 25.87
C GLY A 65 -13.58 -4.14 25.78
N ILE A 66 -14.18 -3.01 26.17
CA ILE A 66 -15.62 -2.72 25.98
C ILE A 66 -15.89 -2.53 24.49
N ASN A 67 -16.96 -3.15 23.98
CA ASN A 67 -17.35 -3.11 22.56
C ASN A 67 -18.74 -2.49 22.33
N ALA A 68 -19.47 -2.12 23.39
CA ALA A 68 -20.76 -1.44 23.28
C ALA A 68 -20.99 -0.41 24.39
N ILE A 69 -21.67 0.69 24.05
CA ILE A 69 -21.96 1.81 24.94
C ILE A 69 -23.46 2.03 25.05
N PHE A 70 -23.98 2.10 26.27
CA PHE A 70 -25.33 2.59 26.54
C PHE A 70 -25.24 4.06 26.98
N LEU A 71 -25.47 5.00 26.06
CA LEU A 71 -25.38 6.43 26.35
C LEU A 71 -26.76 6.98 26.69
N GLN A 72 -26.95 7.56 27.88
CA GLN A 72 -28.24 8.14 28.25
C GLN A 72 -28.52 9.41 27.45
N VAL A 73 -29.37 9.33 26.43
CA VAL A 73 -29.75 10.44 25.57
C VAL A 73 -31.04 11.13 25.99
N ARG A 74 -31.84 10.45 26.83
CA ARG A 74 -33.09 10.98 27.41
C ARG A 74 -33.20 10.58 28.87
N SER A 75 -33.16 11.57 29.77
CA SER A 75 -33.08 11.30 31.20
C SER A 75 -34.37 11.60 31.96
N GLN A 76 -34.99 12.75 31.69
CA GLN A 76 -36.21 13.22 32.33
C GLN A 76 -37.09 13.99 31.32
N SER A 77 -37.43 13.35 30.20
CA SER A 77 -38.12 13.98 29.06
C SER A 77 -37.36 15.18 28.47
N ASP A 78 -36.05 15.04 28.41
CA ASP A 78 -35.10 15.99 27.84
C ASP A 78 -34.16 15.30 26.83
N ALA A 79 -33.53 16.08 25.95
CA ALA A 79 -32.71 15.55 24.86
C ALA A 79 -31.23 15.90 25.03
N LEU A 80 -30.38 14.88 25.06
CA LEU A 80 -28.92 15.01 24.93
C LEU A 80 -28.47 15.01 23.46
N TYR A 81 -29.31 15.55 22.59
CA TYR A 81 -29.15 15.62 21.14
C TYR A 81 -30.00 16.79 20.64
N LEU A 82 -29.76 17.28 19.43
CA LEU A 82 -30.58 18.36 18.88
C LEU A 82 -31.98 17.83 18.59
N SER A 83 -32.99 18.35 19.31
CA SER A 83 -34.38 17.90 19.24
C SER A 83 -35.33 19.09 19.16
N ASN A 84 -36.37 18.95 18.33
CA ASN A 84 -37.51 19.86 18.28
C ASN A 84 -38.71 19.34 19.08
N LEU A 85 -38.63 18.11 19.60
CA LEU A 85 -39.71 17.43 20.31
C LEU A 85 -39.60 17.58 21.83
N GLU A 86 -38.36 17.56 22.34
CA GLU A 86 -38.05 17.69 23.76
C GLU A 86 -36.93 18.70 23.96
N PRO A 87 -36.93 19.45 25.08
CA PRO A 87 -35.93 20.47 25.29
C PRO A 87 -34.54 19.85 25.51
N ILE A 88 -33.50 20.57 25.06
CA ILE A 88 -32.12 20.20 25.33
C ILE A 88 -31.90 19.99 26.84
N SER A 89 -31.20 18.93 27.23
CA SER A 89 -30.92 18.61 28.62
C SER A 89 -30.11 19.72 29.32
N ALA A 90 -30.51 20.03 30.55
CA ALA A 90 -29.75 20.94 31.41
C ALA A 90 -28.40 20.35 31.83
N ASP A 91 -28.17 19.05 31.69
CA ASP A 91 -26.90 18.42 32.00
C ASP A 91 -25.79 18.79 31.00
N LEU A 92 -26.14 19.35 29.83
CA LEU A 92 -25.15 19.90 28.88
C LEU A 92 -24.70 21.33 29.22
N THR A 93 -25.63 22.18 29.65
CA THR A 93 -25.41 23.65 29.66
C THR A 93 -25.73 24.32 31.00
N GLY A 94 -26.27 23.58 31.97
CA GLY A 94 -26.85 24.11 33.20
C GLY A 94 -28.27 24.67 33.04
N THR A 95 -28.79 24.81 31.82
CA THR A 95 -30.12 25.39 31.57
C THR A 95 -30.87 24.56 30.52
N GLN A 96 -32.02 24.03 30.88
CA GLN A 96 -32.83 23.22 29.97
C GLN A 96 -33.31 24.05 28.76
N GLY A 97 -33.29 23.46 27.57
CA GLY A 97 -33.67 24.12 26.31
C GLY A 97 -32.59 25.02 25.70
N LYS A 98 -31.49 25.30 26.42
CA LYS A 98 -30.37 26.09 25.87
C LYS A 98 -29.57 25.24 24.88
N ASN A 99 -29.49 25.69 23.63
CA ASN A 99 -28.69 25.04 22.59
C ASN A 99 -27.21 24.99 22.99
N PRO A 100 -26.56 23.81 22.98
CA PRO A 100 -25.16 23.69 23.42
C PRO A 100 -24.17 24.12 22.33
N GLY A 101 -24.61 24.40 21.10
CA GLY A 101 -23.78 24.80 19.97
C GLY A 101 -23.21 23.63 19.15
N TRP A 102 -23.62 22.40 19.45
CA TRP A 102 -23.19 21.16 18.79
C TRP A 102 -24.24 20.05 19.02
N ASP A 103 -24.12 18.91 18.32
CA ASP A 103 -24.99 17.74 18.54
C ASP A 103 -24.24 16.63 19.30
N PRO A 104 -24.55 16.41 20.59
CA PRO A 104 -23.82 15.45 21.42
C PRO A 104 -24.01 13.99 21.03
N LEU A 105 -25.21 13.58 20.58
CA LEU A 105 -25.45 12.21 20.15
C LEU A 105 -24.74 11.90 18.84
N GLN A 106 -24.80 12.81 17.86
CA GLN A 106 -24.08 12.64 16.59
C GLN A 106 -22.58 12.45 16.84
N PHE A 107 -21.97 13.31 17.65
CA PHE A 107 -20.56 13.21 17.99
C PHE A 107 -20.23 11.92 18.75
N ALA A 108 -21.10 11.49 19.68
CA ALA A 108 -20.89 10.25 20.42
C ALA A 108 -20.93 9.01 19.52
N LEU A 109 -21.80 9.00 18.51
CA LEU A 109 -21.89 7.94 17.50
C LEU A 109 -20.60 7.86 16.68
N GLU A 110 -20.20 8.98 16.09
CA GLU A 110 -18.98 9.05 15.27
C GLU A 110 -17.74 8.61 16.05
N GLU A 111 -17.58 9.07 17.29
CA GLU A 111 -16.44 8.70 18.12
C GLU A 111 -16.51 7.24 18.62
N SER A 112 -17.69 6.68 18.84
CA SER A 112 -17.83 5.27 19.21
C SER A 112 -17.52 4.35 18.01
N HIS A 113 -18.05 4.68 16.84
CA HIS A 113 -17.83 3.92 15.60
C HIS A 113 -16.37 3.97 15.15
N LYS A 114 -15.68 5.12 15.27
CA LYS A 114 -14.20 5.22 15.04
C LYS A 114 -13.38 4.23 15.88
N ARG A 115 -13.94 3.74 16.98
CA ARG A 115 -13.29 2.79 17.90
C ARG A 115 -13.82 1.37 17.79
N GLY A 116 -14.71 1.10 16.81
CA GLY A 116 -15.35 -0.20 16.68
C GLY A 116 -16.33 -0.53 17.80
N MET A 117 -16.86 0.47 18.51
CA MET A 117 -17.88 0.26 19.56
C MET A 117 -19.27 0.54 19.01
N GLU A 118 -20.24 -0.30 19.37
CA GLU A 118 -21.66 0.01 19.17
C GLU A 118 -22.11 1.09 20.16
N LEU A 119 -23.01 1.99 19.74
CA LEU A 119 -23.68 2.94 20.62
C LEU A 119 -25.19 2.73 20.58
N HIS A 120 -25.71 2.37 21.74
CA HIS A 120 -27.13 2.21 22.00
C HIS A 120 -27.63 3.46 22.72
N ALA A 121 -28.57 4.17 22.10
CA ALA A 121 -29.22 5.33 22.69
C ALA A 121 -30.11 4.87 23.85
N TRP A 122 -29.73 5.25 25.06
CA TRP A 122 -30.45 4.91 26.29
C TRP A 122 -31.46 6.00 26.65
N LEU A 123 -32.72 5.60 26.80
CA LEU A 123 -33.83 6.46 27.19
C LEU A 123 -34.48 5.95 28.47
N ASN A 124 -34.75 6.86 29.40
CA ASN A 124 -35.81 6.65 30.37
C ASN A 124 -37.14 6.97 29.68
N PRO A 125 -38.13 6.06 29.61
CA PRO A 125 -39.37 6.29 28.85
C PRO A 125 -40.38 7.22 29.55
N TYR A 126 -40.56 7.11 30.88
CA TYR A 126 -41.69 7.77 31.54
C TYR A 126 -41.30 8.88 32.51
N ARG A 127 -40.05 8.96 32.99
CA ARG A 127 -39.64 10.02 33.89
C ARG A 127 -39.73 11.37 33.16
N ALA A 128 -40.55 12.27 33.69
CA ALA A 128 -40.62 13.65 33.20
C ALA A 128 -39.98 14.62 34.19
N ILE A 129 -40.12 14.40 35.50
CA ILE A 129 -39.50 15.24 36.52
C ILE A 129 -38.90 14.35 37.60
N ALA A 130 -37.59 14.44 37.79
CA ALA A 130 -36.89 13.71 38.85
C ALA A 130 -36.97 14.41 40.22
N ASN A 131 -37.16 15.74 40.22
CA ASN A 131 -37.33 16.54 41.43
C ASN A 131 -38.30 17.71 41.15
N VAL A 132 -39.51 17.64 41.71
CA VAL A 132 -40.57 18.65 41.54
C VAL A 132 -40.15 20.07 41.88
N ASN A 133 -39.18 20.25 42.78
CA ASN A 133 -38.69 21.58 43.16
C ASN A 133 -37.96 22.29 42.00
N GLY A 134 -37.50 21.53 41.00
CA GLY A 134 -36.84 22.06 39.80
C GLY A 134 -37.80 22.55 38.71
N LEU A 135 -39.11 22.29 38.81
CA LEU A 135 -40.06 22.51 37.71
C LEU A 135 -40.12 23.97 37.21
N ALA A 136 -39.94 24.94 38.11
CA ALA A 136 -39.91 26.35 37.72
C ALA A 136 -38.83 26.64 36.65
N ALA A 137 -37.67 26.00 36.78
CA ALA A 137 -36.51 26.16 35.89
C ALA A 137 -36.60 25.34 34.59
N PHE A 138 -37.62 24.50 34.40
CA PHE A 138 -37.77 23.70 33.19
C PHE A 138 -38.16 24.57 32.00
N SER A 139 -37.79 24.16 30.78
CA SER A 139 -38.12 24.89 29.57
C SER A 139 -39.63 24.92 29.32
N ALA A 140 -40.14 25.99 28.69
CA ALA A 140 -41.57 26.16 28.41
C ALA A 140 -42.15 25.03 27.54
N ASN A 141 -41.36 24.51 26.60
CA ASN A 141 -41.73 23.40 25.72
C ASN A 141 -41.53 22.00 26.34
N HIS A 142 -41.18 21.91 27.62
CA HIS A 142 -41.08 20.61 28.30
C HIS A 142 -42.46 19.98 28.48
N VAL A 143 -42.57 18.65 28.35
CA VAL A 143 -43.86 17.92 28.44
C VAL A 143 -44.59 18.20 29.75
N ALA A 144 -43.87 18.39 30.85
CA ALA A 144 -44.48 18.72 32.14
C ALA A 144 -45.15 20.11 32.22
N LYS A 145 -44.80 21.03 31.31
CA LYS A 145 -45.42 22.35 31.19
C LYS A 145 -46.49 22.38 30.09
N GLN A 146 -46.27 21.65 29.00
CA GLN A 146 -47.21 21.57 27.88
C GLN A 146 -48.40 20.65 28.16
N HIS A 147 -48.15 19.53 28.83
CA HIS A 147 -49.14 18.48 29.11
C HIS A 147 -49.09 18.06 30.60
N PRO A 148 -49.40 18.97 31.53
CA PRO A 148 -49.45 18.63 32.96
C PRO A 148 -50.46 17.51 33.27
N GLU A 149 -51.50 17.36 32.45
CA GLU A 149 -52.53 16.32 32.54
C GLU A 149 -52.02 14.91 32.22
N TRP A 150 -50.85 14.78 31.58
CA TRP A 150 -50.21 13.48 31.33
C TRP A 150 -49.40 12.96 32.51
N LEU A 151 -49.25 13.77 33.57
CA LEU A 151 -48.32 13.48 34.65
C LEU A 151 -49.01 12.96 35.91
N ILE A 152 -48.50 11.87 36.44
CA ILE A 152 -48.84 11.37 37.76
C ILE A 152 -47.70 11.68 38.73
N THR A 153 -48.04 12.31 39.85
CA THR A 153 -47.09 12.69 40.90
C THR A 153 -46.98 11.58 41.94
N SER A 154 -45.74 11.21 42.28
CA SER A 154 -45.42 10.28 43.36
C SER A 154 -44.21 10.82 44.13
N GLY A 155 -44.47 11.45 45.29
CA GLY A 155 -43.44 12.15 46.05
C GLY A 155 -42.80 13.28 45.22
N ASN A 156 -41.47 13.25 45.10
CA ASN A 156 -40.71 14.23 44.30
C ASN A 156 -40.67 13.93 42.80
N LEU A 157 -41.22 12.79 42.36
CA LEU A 157 -41.22 12.37 40.97
C LEU A 157 -42.53 12.76 40.29
N ARG A 158 -42.47 13.24 39.04
CA ARG A 158 -43.61 13.20 38.12
C ARG A 158 -43.28 12.33 36.92
N THR A 159 -44.15 11.38 36.67
CA THR A 159 -43.98 10.35 35.66
C THR A 159 -45.11 10.50 34.65
N LEU A 160 -44.81 10.38 33.36
CA LEU A 160 -45.82 10.28 32.32
C LEU A 160 -46.66 9.03 32.55
N ASP A 161 -47.98 9.15 32.50
CA ASP A 161 -48.89 8.03 32.70
C ASP A 161 -48.79 7.01 31.56
N PRO A 162 -48.25 5.81 31.78
CA PRO A 162 -48.10 4.81 30.71
C PRO A 162 -49.45 4.34 30.15
N GLY A 163 -50.56 4.54 30.89
CA GLY A 163 -51.90 4.17 30.47
C GLY A 163 -52.47 5.04 29.36
N LEU A 164 -52.01 6.28 29.22
CA LEU A 164 -52.51 7.22 28.22
C LEU A 164 -51.96 6.90 26.81
N PRO A 165 -52.81 6.72 25.79
CA PRO A 165 -52.36 6.55 24.40
C PRO A 165 -51.48 7.70 23.92
N ALA A 166 -51.85 8.95 24.22
CA ALA A 166 -51.10 10.14 23.82
C ALA A 166 -49.67 10.19 24.39
N VAL A 167 -49.47 9.69 25.61
CA VAL A 167 -48.13 9.54 26.20
C VAL A 167 -47.30 8.54 25.41
N ARG A 168 -47.87 7.38 25.07
CA ARG A 168 -47.19 6.38 24.25
C ARG A 168 -46.87 6.93 22.86
N ASP A 169 -47.77 7.71 22.25
CA ASP A 169 -47.53 8.36 20.95
C ASP A 169 -46.41 9.39 20.99
N HIS A 170 -46.32 10.19 22.06
CA HIS A 170 -45.21 11.14 22.26
C HIS A 170 -43.87 10.41 22.36
N ILE A 171 -43.76 9.40 23.24
CA ILE A 171 -42.54 8.61 23.41
C ILE A 171 -42.15 7.95 22.09
N MET A 172 -43.11 7.41 21.35
CA MET A 172 -42.86 6.80 20.04
C MET A 172 -42.37 7.82 19.00
N THR A 173 -42.88 9.05 19.02
CA THR A 173 -42.43 10.12 18.12
C THR A 173 -40.97 10.48 18.40
N VAL A 174 -40.58 10.56 19.68
CA VAL A 174 -39.20 10.80 20.11
C VAL A 174 -38.26 9.67 19.66
N ILE A 175 -38.64 8.41 19.85
CA ILE A 175 -37.83 7.25 19.45
C ILE A 175 -37.70 7.16 17.92
N ALA A 176 -38.80 7.35 17.19
CA ALA A 176 -38.80 7.35 15.74
C ALA A 176 -37.91 8.45 15.16
N ASP A 177 -37.89 9.64 15.78
CA ASP A 177 -37.00 10.73 15.40
C ASP A 177 -35.52 10.35 15.57
N ILE A 178 -35.15 9.75 16.71
CA ILE A 178 -33.78 9.28 16.96
C ILE A 178 -33.37 8.24 15.92
N VAL A 179 -34.20 7.21 15.73
CA VAL A 179 -33.90 6.11 14.80
C VAL A 179 -33.78 6.62 13.36
N LYS A 180 -34.62 7.58 12.94
CA LYS A 180 -34.54 8.17 11.59
C LYS A 180 -33.26 8.96 11.39
N ARG A 181 -32.93 9.88 12.30
CA ARG A 181 -31.87 10.88 12.08
C ARG A 181 -30.47 10.40 12.42
N TYR A 182 -30.34 9.49 13.39
CA TYR A 182 -29.05 9.06 13.89
C TYR A 182 -28.76 7.60 13.51
N ASP A 183 -27.48 7.28 13.29
CA ASP A 183 -27.01 5.93 12.97
C ASP A 183 -26.75 5.11 14.24
N VAL A 184 -27.73 5.07 15.14
CA VAL A 184 -27.64 4.28 16.40
C VAL A 184 -27.59 2.79 16.09
N ASP A 185 -26.79 2.04 16.86
CA ASP A 185 -26.75 0.58 16.76
C ASP A 185 -27.90 -0.07 17.55
N GLY A 186 -28.43 0.65 18.54
CA GLY A 186 -29.59 0.21 19.28
C GLY A 186 -30.35 1.29 20.04
N ILE A 187 -31.57 0.94 20.44
CA ILE A 187 -32.36 1.64 21.46
C ILE A 187 -32.30 0.82 22.76
N HIS A 188 -32.13 1.50 23.88
CA HIS A 188 -32.00 0.90 25.19
C HIS A 188 -32.92 1.57 26.20
N PHE A 189 -33.75 0.82 26.91
CA PHE A 189 -34.43 1.31 28.11
C PHE A 189 -33.77 0.77 29.37
N ASP A 190 -33.75 1.57 30.45
CA ASP A 190 -33.38 1.10 31.78
C ASP A 190 -34.60 0.51 32.52
N ASP A 191 -34.57 0.51 33.86
CA ASP A 191 -35.51 -0.19 34.72
C ASP A 191 -36.72 0.66 35.15
N TYR A 192 -36.82 1.93 34.73
CA TYR A 192 -37.88 2.82 35.18
C TYR A 192 -39.13 2.72 34.29
N PHE A 193 -40.10 1.94 34.78
CA PHE A 193 -41.45 1.83 34.22
C PHE A 193 -42.44 2.64 35.06
N TYR A 194 -43.37 1.97 35.73
CA TYR A 194 -44.13 2.58 36.82
C TYR A 194 -43.23 2.75 38.06
N PRO A 195 -43.40 3.83 38.84
CA PRO A 195 -42.67 3.99 40.10
C PRO A 195 -43.17 2.98 41.14
N ASN A 196 -42.27 2.48 41.99
CA ASN A 196 -42.61 1.62 43.12
C ASN A 196 -43.28 2.43 44.27
N ALA A 197 -44.47 2.93 44.01
CA ALA A 197 -45.26 3.76 44.90
C ALA A 197 -46.74 3.70 44.52
N ALA A 198 -47.61 4.28 45.35
CA ALA A 198 -49.00 4.51 44.96
C ALA A 198 -49.04 5.37 43.69
N PHE A 199 -49.80 4.91 42.69
CA PHE A 199 -49.90 5.54 41.38
C PHE A 199 -51.37 5.77 41.06
N ASN A 200 -51.79 7.03 40.96
CA ASN A 200 -53.20 7.41 40.81
C ASN A 200 -53.59 7.49 39.33
N ASP A 201 -53.78 6.34 38.70
CA ASP A 201 -54.21 6.17 37.32
C ASP A 201 -55.69 5.75 37.20
N ASP A 202 -56.51 6.05 38.21
CA ASP A 202 -57.94 5.66 38.26
C ASP A 202 -58.74 6.16 37.06
N ALA A 203 -58.57 7.44 36.72
CA ALA A 203 -59.25 8.04 35.58
C ALA A 203 -58.80 7.40 34.26
N THR A 204 -57.49 7.17 34.11
CA THR A 204 -56.91 6.55 32.91
C THR A 204 -57.33 5.09 32.76
N TYR A 205 -57.38 4.34 33.85
CA TYR A 205 -57.86 2.95 33.86
C TYR A 205 -59.33 2.87 33.46
N ALA A 206 -60.18 3.74 34.00
CA ALA A 206 -61.60 3.80 33.65
C ALA A 206 -61.82 4.20 32.17
N ALA A 207 -61.01 5.12 31.64
CA ALA A 207 -61.11 5.57 30.25
C ALA A 207 -60.54 4.57 29.23
N HIS A 208 -59.52 3.79 29.60
CA HIS A 208 -58.79 2.91 28.69
C HIS A 208 -58.59 1.47 29.21
N PRO A 209 -59.62 0.78 29.72
CA PRO A 209 -59.45 -0.51 30.39
C PRO A 209 -59.06 -1.66 29.44
N ARG A 210 -59.34 -1.52 28.14
CA ARG A 210 -59.07 -2.53 27.08
C ARG A 210 -59.58 -3.94 27.43
N GLY A 211 -60.66 -4.03 28.23
CA GLY A 211 -61.24 -5.31 28.68
C GLY A 211 -60.47 -6.02 29.80
N ILE A 212 -59.39 -5.42 30.32
CA ILE A 212 -58.60 -5.98 31.42
C ILE A 212 -59.22 -5.52 32.74
N THR A 213 -59.61 -6.47 33.60
CA THR A 213 -60.29 -6.19 34.88
C THR A 213 -59.34 -6.13 36.08
N ASP A 214 -58.18 -6.79 36.00
CA ASP A 214 -57.12 -6.67 37.00
C ASP A 214 -56.22 -5.47 36.67
N ARG A 215 -56.12 -4.53 37.62
CA ARG A 215 -55.36 -3.30 37.38
C ARG A 215 -53.87 -3.55 37.19
N ALA A 216 -53.29 -4.54 37.89
CA ALA A 216 -51.87 -4.83 37.76
C ALA A 216 -51.55 -5.42 36.39
N ASP A 217 -52.43 -6.27 35.85
CA ASP A 217 -52.35 -6.78 34.48
C ASP A 217 -52.51 -5.64 33.46
N TRP A 218 -53.43 -4.71 33.68
CA TRP A 218 -53.60 -3.55 32.81
C TRP A 218 -52.37 -2.64 32.79
N ARG A 219 -51.71 -2.42 33.94
CA ARG A 219 -50.45 -1.66 34.02
C ARG A 219 -49.32 -2.38 33.29
N ARG A 220 -49.20 -3.70 33.44
CA ARG A 220 -48.24 -4.50 32.66
C ARG A 220 -48.51 -4.39 31.16
N ASP A 221 -49.78 -4.45 30.78
CA ASP A 221 -50.20 -4.29 29.38
C ASP A 221 -49.87 -2.91 28.81
N ASN A 222 -50.03 -1.83 29.58
CA ASN A 222 -49.62 -0.48 29.17
C ASN A 222 -48.13 -0.42 28.79
N VAL A 223 -47.27 -1.07 29.59
CA VAL A 223 -45.84 -1.16 29.30
C VAL A 223 -45.59 -2.05 28.08
N ASN A 224 -46.24 -3.21 28.00
CA ASN A 224 -46.13 -4.14 26.87
C ASN A 224 -46.44 -3.44 25.54
N LEU A 225 -47.51 -2.63 25.51
CA LEU A 225 -47.88 -1.86 24.31
C LEU A 225 -46.77 -0.90 23.87
N LEU A 226 -46.07 -0.25 24.80
CA LEU A 226 -44.92 0.58 24.43
C LEU A 226 -43.77 -0.27 23.89
N ILE A 227 -43.39 -1.33 24.60
CA ILE A 227 -42.29 -2.22 24.20
C ILE A 227 -42.51 -2.80 22.80
N GLN A 228 -43.71 -3.34 22.54
CA GLN A 228 -44.08 -3.85 21.22
C GLN A 228 -44.03 -2.76 20.15
N ARG A 229 -44.58 -1.56 20.42
CA ARG A 229 -44.55 -0.46 19.44
C ARG A 229 -43.14 0.02 19.12
N VAL A 230 -42.23 0.03 20.11
CA VAL A 230 -40.82 0.39 19.89
C VAL A 230 -40.17 -0.62 18.96
N HIS A 231 -40.33 -1.91 19.23
CA HIS A 231 -39.86 -3.00 18.38
C HIS A 231 -40.37 -2.86 16.93
N ASP A 232 -41.68 -2.76 16.75
CA ASP A 232 -42.30 -2.72 15.42
C ASP A 232 -41.86 -1.47 14.64
N THR A 233 -41.70 -0.33 15.33
CA THR A 233 -41.26 0.93 14.73
C THR A 233 -39.79 0.89 14.33
N ILE A 234 -38.93 0.28 15.14
CA ILE A 234 -37.53 0.08 14.79
C ILE A 234 -37.41 -0.80 13.54
N ASN A 235 -38.11 -1.94 13.52
CA ASN A 235 -38.11 -2.85 12.38
C ASN A 235 -38.63 -2.20 11.09
N LEU A 236 -39.59 -1.29 11.21
CA LEU A 236 -40.11 -0.52 10.07
C LEU A 236 -39.13 0.52 9.54
N ILE A 237 -38.40 1.23 10.42
CA ILE A 237 -37.57 2.38 10.03
C ILE A 237 -36.14 1.95 9.68
N LYS A 238 -35.50 1.17 10.55
CA LYS A 238 -34.13 0.67 10.39
C LYS A 238 -34.04 -0.75 10.99
N PRO A 239 -34.32 -1.80 10.22
CA PRO A 239 -34.39 -3.18 10.72
C PRO A 239 -33.07 -3.75 11.24
N TRP A 240 -31.94 -3.06 11.06
CA TRP A 240 -30.65 -3.42 11.67
C TRP A 240 -30.44 -2.83 13.08
N VAL A 241 -31.30 -1.91 13.54
CA VAL A 241 -31.19 -1.32 14.88
C VAL A 241 -31.74 -2.29 15.91
N LYS A 242 -30.96 -2.51 16.97
CA LYS A 242 -31.28 -3.44 18.05
C LYS A 242 -32.19 -2.77 19.08
N PHE A 243 -33.08 -3.51 19.71
CA PHE A 243 -33.86 -3.04 20.85
C PHE A 243 -33.62 -3.89 22.08
N GLY A 244 -33.29 -3.26 23.20
CA GLY A 244 -33.22 -3.99 24.46
C GLY A 244 -33.53 -3.15 25.68
N VAL A 245 -33.68 -3.86 26.79
CA VAL A 245 -34.15 -3.29 28.05
C VAL A 245 -33.30 -3.84 29.20
N SER A 246 -32.96 -2.98 30.16
CA SER A 246 -32.23 -3.31 31.38
C SER A 246 -33.16 -3.26 32.58
N PRO A 247 -34.01 -4.29 32.81
CA PRO A 247 -34.90 -4.32 33.97
C PRO A 247 -34.11 -4.61 35.25
N SER A 248 -34.73 -4.42 36.42
CA SER A 248 -34.11 -4.86 37.68
C SER A 248 -33.83 -6.38 37.66
N GLY A 249 -32.78 -6.84 38.36
CA GLY A 249 -32.34 -8.22 38.21
C GLY A 249 -33.30 -9.32 38.71
N ILE A 250 -34.38 -8.98 39.44
CA ILE A 250 -35.37 -9.95 39.93
C ILE A 250 -36.71 -9.71 39.23
N TYR A 251 -37.12 -10.66 38.40
CA TYR A 251 -38.44 -10.66 37.75
C TYR A 251 -39.56 -10.93 38.77
N ARG A 252 -39.51 -12.09 39.44
CA ARG A 252 -40.40 -12.50 40.53
C ARG A 252 -39.63 -13.30 41.58
N ASN A 253 -40.09 -13.24 42.83
CA ASN A 253 -39.51 -13.96 43.98
C ASN A 253 -40.05 -15.39 44.12
N SER A 254 -39.52 -16.11 45.11
CA SER A 254 -39.87 -17.50 45.44
C SER A 254 -41.33 -17.71 45.82
N THR A 255 -42.06 -16.63 46.14
CA THR A 255 -43.50 -16.67 46.42
C THR A 255 -44.35 -17.04 45.21
N ASN A 256 -43.78 -16.99 43.99
CA ASN A 256 -44.37 -17.60 42.80
C ASN A 256 -43.33 -18.51 42.12
N PRO A 257 -43.20 -19.77 42.55
CA PRO A 257 -42.13 -20.65 42.09
C PRO A 257 -42.24 -21.03 40.61
N ALA A 258 -43.42 -20.93 39.99
CA ALA A 258 -43.62 -21.29 38.59
C ALA A 258 -42.85 -20.38 37.62
N ILE A 259 -42.66 -19.11 38.00
CA ILE A 259 -42.02 -18.09 37.16
C ILE A 259 -41.09 -17.18 37.97
N GLY A 260 -40.66 -17.62 39.15
CA GLY A 260 -39.87 -16.83 40.10
C GLY A 260 -38.51 -17.44 40.37
N THR A 261 -37.63 -16.63 40.95
CA THR A 261 -36.29 -17.01 41.38
C THR A 261 -36.26 -17.15 42.91
N SER A 262 -35.36 -17.95 43.46
CA SER A 262 -35.20 -18.10 44.92
C SER A 262 -34.61 -16.85 45.58
N THR A 263 -35.41 -15.79 45.63
CA THR A 263 -35.06 -14.44 46.09
C THR A 263 -36.21 -13.83 46.91
N SER A 264 -35.92 -12.74 47.62
CA SER A 264 -36.87 -11.95 48.42
C SER A 264 -36.75 -10.44 48.20
N GLY A 265 -35.97 -10.01 47.20
CA GLY A 265 -35.76 -8.60 46.85
C GLY A 265 -36.93 -7.97 46.10
N LEU A 266 -36.73 -6.74 45.60
CA LEU A 266 -37.76 -6.07 44.78
C LEU A 266 -37.98 -6.80 43.46
N GLN A 267 -39.22 -7.16 43.17
CA GLN A 267 -39.62 -7.89 41.95
C GLN A 267 -40.31 -6.95 40.96
N HIS A 268 -39.69 -6.68 39.80
CA HIS A 268 -40.18 -5.66 38.87
C HIS A 268 -41.51 -6.01 38.19
N TYR A 269 -41.89 -7.29 38.11
CA TYR A 269 -43.20 -7.71 37.60
C TYR A 269 -44.37 -7.12 38.41
N VAL A 270 -44.18 -6.94 39.72
CA VAL A 270 -45.22 -6.42 40.62
C VAL A 270 -44.97 -4.94 40.93
N SER A 271 -43.75 -4.57 41.29
CA SER A 271 -43.46 -3.22 41.78
C SER A 271 -43.37 -2.17 40.68
N LEU A 272 -42.92 -2.57 39.48
CA LEU A 272 -42.69 -1.66 38.35
C LEU A 272 -43.60 -2.00 37.15
N PHE A 273 -44.42 -3.05 37.28
CA PHE A 273 -45.31 -3.57 36.23
C PHE A 273 -44.58 -3.85 34.91
N ALA A 274 -43.33 -4.32 34.99
CA ALA A 274 -42.53 -4.71 33.83
C ALA A 274 -42.64 -6.23 33.61
N ASP A 275 -43.27 -6.67 32.52
CA ASP A 275 -43.37 -8.09 32.18
C ASP A 275 -42.24 -8.54 31.25
N SER A 276 -41.00 -8.41 31.73
CA SER A 276 -39.79 -8.63 30.93
C SER A 276 -39.66 -10.06 30.38
N ARG A 277 -40.21 -11.05 31.08
CA ARG A 277 -40.30 -12.43 30.59
C ARG A 277 -41.22 -12.53 29.37
N LYS A 278 -42.37 -11.83 29.36
CA LYS A 278 -43.26 -11.78 28.19
C LYS A 278 -42.57 -11.13 27.00
N TRP A 279 -41.81 -10.05 27.20
CA TRP A 279 -41.10 -9.37 26.10
C TRP A 279 -40.12 -10.29 25.38
N LEU A 280 -39.44 -11.17 26.12
CA LEU A 280 -38.57 -12.21 25.55
C LEU A 280 -39.38 -13.28 24.82
N GLN A 281 -40.47 -13.78 25.41
CA GLN A 281 -41.33 -14.80 24.82
C GLN A 281 -41.96 -14.37 23.49
N GLU A 282 -42.41 -13.12 23.42
CA GLU A 282 -43.00 -12.53 22.22
C GLU A 282 -41.95 -12.02 21.22
N GLY A 283 -40.67 -12.02 21.62
CA GLY A 283 -39.57 -11.55 20.79
C GLY A 283 -39.56 -10.03 20.54
N TRP A 284 -40.26 -9.24 21.36
CA TRP A 284 -40.32 -7.78 21.25
C TRP A 284 -39.03 -7.07 21.68
N VAL A 285 -38.05 -7.79 22.21
CA VAL A 285 -36.71 -7.28 22.48
C VAL A 285 -35.69 -8.24 21.90
N ASP A 286 -34.59 -7.69 21.38
CA ASP A 286 -33.46 -8.48 20.91
C ASP A 286 -32.58 -8.93 22.07
N TYR A 287 -32.53 -8.14 23.15
CA TYR A 287 -31.81 -8.51 24.36
C TYR A 287 -32.45 -7.93 25.62
N LEU A 288 -32.25 -8.62 26.74
CA LEU A 288 -32.38 -8.03 28.07
C LEU A 288 -31.03 -7.88 28.73
N ALA A 289 -30.87 -6.80 29.49
CA ALA A 289 -29.70 -6.55 30.32
C ALA A 289 -30.03 -6.51 31.81
N PRO A 290 -30.49 -7.61 32.45
CA PRO A 290 -30.99 -7.57 33.81
C PRO A 290 -29.94 -7.06 34.81
N GLN A 291 -30.33 -6.10 35.64
CA GLN A 291 -29.45 -5.44 36.61
C GLN A 291 -29.22 -6.32 37.85
N VAL A 292 -28.31 -7.29 37.76
CA VAL A 292 -27.98 -8.20 38.86
C VAL A 292 -26.91 -7.56 39.75
N TYR A 293 -27.31 -6.52 40.48
CA TYR A 293 -26.42 -5.65 41.26
C TYR A 293 -26.16 -6.15 42.69
N TRP A 294 -25.95 -7.45 42.84
CA TRP A 294 -25.71 -8.14 44.10
C TRP A 294 -24.46 -9.01 44.01
N TYR A 295 -23.82 -9.30 45.15
CA TYR A 295 -22.62 -10.15 45.16
C TYR A 295 -23.00 -11.65 45.13
N ILE A 296 -22.05 -12.50 44.75
CA ILE A 296 -22.27 -13.95 44.79
C ILE A 296 -22.38 -14.39 46.26
N GLY A 297 -23.50 -15.02 46.61
CA GLY A 297 -23.84 -15.44 47.96
C GLY A 297 -24.71 -14.44 48.74
N GLN A 298 -25.14 -13.33 48.14
CA GLN A 298 -25.94 -12.33 48.86
C GLN A 298 -27.30 -12.90 49.31
N PRO A 299 -27.63 -12.85 50.62
CA PRO A 299 -28.93 -13.30 51.12
C PRO A 299 -30.09 -12.55 50.46
N GLY A 300 -31.12 -13.29 50.03
CA GLY A 300 -32.33 -12.75 49.41
C GLY A 300 -32.18 -12.24 47.96
N ALA A 301 -30.96 -12.10 47.43
CA ALA A 301 -30.70 -11.66 46.07
C ALA A 301 -29.35 -12.19 45.53
N ASN A 302 -29.14 -13.50 45.62
CA ASN A 302 -27.85 -14.11 45.29
C ASN A 302 -27.59 -14.08 43.76
N TYR A 303 -26.50 -13.42 43.35
CA TYR A 303 -26.06 -13.39 41.95
C TYR A 303 -25.96 -14.80 41.34
N GLY A 304 -25.41 -15.75 42.11
CA GLY A 304 -25.23 -17.16 41.73
C GLY A 304 -26.54 -17.94 41.53
N VAL A 305 -27.68 -17.36 41.87
CA VAL A 305 -29.02 -17.96 41.67
C VAL A 305 -29.82 -17.19 40.62
N ILE A 306 -29.64 -15.86 40.56
CA ILE A 306 -30.34 -15.00 39.62
C ILE A 306 -29.83 -15.20 38.18
N VAL A 307 -28.52 -15.30 37.97
CA VAL A 307 -27.96 -15.46 36.61
C VAL A 307 -28.42 -16.77 35.94
N PRO A 308 -28.34 -17.96 36.59
CA PRO A 308 -28.88 -19.19 36.01
C PRO A 308 -30.38 -19.12 35.70
N TRP A 309 -31.17 -18.37 36.48
CA TRP A 309 -32.58 -18.19 36.20
C TRP A 309 -32.81 -17.41 34.90
N TRP A 310 -32.07 -16.32 34.68
CA TRP A 310 -32.14 -15.57 33.42
C TRP A 310 -31.65 -16.38 32.23
N ASN A 311 -30.58 -17.17 32.39
CA ASN A 311 -30.14 -18.11 31.37
C ASN A 311 -31.28 -19.03 30.91
N ASN A 312 -32.05 -19.56 31.84
CA ASN A 312 -33.16 -20.49 31.54
C ASN A 312 -34.43 -19.78 31.03
N ASN A 313 -34.50 -18.45 31.13
CA ASN A 313 -35.64 -17.64 30.69
C ASN A 313 -35.25 -16.72 29.53
N ALA A 314 -34.25 -17.09 28.72
CA ALA A 314 -33.78 -16.28 27.60
C ALA A 314 -34.70 -16.31 26.37
N PHE A 315 -35.50 -17.38 26.18
CA PHE A 315 -36.43 -17.56 25.06
C PHE A 315 -35.83 -17.29 23.66
N GLY A 316 -34.57 -17.70 23.44
CA GLY A 316 -33.90 -17.49 22.16
C GLY A 316 -33.57 -16.03 21.85
N ARG A 317 -33.44 -15.19 22.88
CA ARG A 317 -32.93 -13.82 22.82
C ARG A 317 -31.72 -13.68 23.73
N HIS A 318 -30.95 -12.62 23.57
CA HIS A 318 -29.72 -12.47 24.36
C HIS A 318 -29.98 -11.96 25.78
N ILE A 319 -29.23 -12.51 26.73
CA ILE A 319 -29.11 -11.99 28.08
C ILE A 319 -27.71 -11.39 28.26
N TYR A 320 -27.64 -10.10 28.61
CA TYR A 320 -26.40 -9.41 28.94
C TYR A 320 -26.42 -8.98 30.41
N ILE A 321 -25.72 -9.68 31.31
CA ILE A 321 -25.87 -9.38 32.74
C ILE A 321 -25.36 -7.98 33.09
N GLY A 322 -26.22 -7.14 33.67
CA GLY A 322 -25.84 -5.87 34.26
C GLY A 322 -25.12 -6.10 35.58
N MET A 323 -23.90 -5.56 35.69
CA MET A 323 -22.99 -5.77 36.80
C MET A 323 -22.69 -4.45 37.55
N ALA A 324 -22.65 -4.50 38.88
CA ALA A 324 -22.54 -3.32 39.74
C ALA A 324 -21.09 -2.93 40.06
N GLY A 325 -20.38 -2.36 39.09
CA GLY A 325 -19.05 -1.79 39.33
C GLY A 325 -19.04 -0.70 40.39
N TYR A 326 -20.12 0.11 40.47
CA TYR A 326 -20.23 1.20 41.44
C TYR A 326 -20.20 0.74 42.90
N LYS A 327 -20.69 -0.48 43.20
CA LYS A 327 -20.73 -1.04 44.56
C LYS A 327 -19.38 -1.58 45.04
N VAL A 328 -18.46 -1.87 44.13
CA VAL A 328 -17.14 -2.41 44.48
C VAL A 328 -16.45 -1.46 45.45
N ASN A 329 -16.00 -1.99 46.59
CA ASN A 329 -15.30 -1.22 47.63
C ASN A 329 -16.02 0.05 48.11
N ASP A 330 -17.35 0.11 47.98
CA ASP A 330 -18.15 1.17 48.57
C ASP A 330 -18.50 0.77 50.02
N PRO A 331 -18.03 1.51 51.05
CA PRO A 331 -18.32 1.20 52.44
C PRO A 331 -19.82 1.11 52.74
N ALA A 332 -20.66 1.87 52.01
CA ALA A 332 -22.11 1.84 52.19
C ALA A 332 -22.77 0.52 51.73
N GLN A 333 -22.05 -0.31 50.97
CA GLN A 333 -22.55 -1.59 50.43
C GLN A 333 -22.10 -2.81 51.25
N GLY A 334 -21.28 -2.60 52.27
CA GLY A 334 -20.78 -3.65 53.16
C GLY A 334 -19.53 -4.39 52.66
N THR A 335 -18.93 -5.19 53.56
CA THR A 335 -17.60 -5.80 53.36
C THR A 335 -17.54 -6.85 52.26
N ALA A 336 -18.67 -7.46 51.88
CA ALA A 336 -18.71 -8.45 50.79
C ALA A 336 -18.28 -7.87 49.44
N TRP A 337 -18.55 -6.58 49.20
CA TRP A 337 -18.12 -5.85 48.01
C TRP A 337 -16.67 -5.34 48.09
N ALA A 338 -16.01 -5.46 49.25
CA ALA A 338 -14.58 -5.20 49.41
C ALA A 338 -13.71 -6.41 49.01
N ASN A 339 -14.29 -7.45 48.41
CA ASN A 339 -13.56 -8.59 47.89
C ASN A 339 -13.19 -8.37 46.40
N PRO A 340 -11.89 -8.29 46.05
CA PRO A 340 -11.43 -8.03 44.68
C PRO A 340 -11.84 -9.12 43.67
N SER A 341 -12.16 -10.33 44.15
CA SER A 341 -12.56 -11.45 43.29
C SER A 341 -14.05 -11.44 42.91
N GLN A 342 -14.88 -10.52 43.43
CA GLN A 342 -16.33 -10.54 43.15
C GLN A 342 -16.65 -10.39 41.66
N ILE A 343 -16.18 -9.32 41.02
CA ILE A 343 -16.40 -9.09 39.59
C ILE A 343 -15.77 -10.19 38.72
N PRO A 344 -14.50 -10.60 38.94
CA PRO A 344 -13.93 -11.77 38.26
C PRO A 344 -14.75 -13.06 38.41
N ASN A 345 -15.32 -13.31 39.59
CA ASN A 345 -16.17 -14.47 39.84
C ASN A 345 -17.48 -14.42 39.07
N GLN A 346 -18.09 -13.24 39.01
CA GLN A 346 -19.32 -13.02 38.25
C GLN A 346 -19.11 -13.25 36.75
N ILE A 347 -18.01 -12.77 36.16
CA ILE A 347 -17.71 -13.01 34.73
C ILE A 347 -17.54 -14.49 34.43
N ARG A 348 -16.82 -15.23 35.29
CA ARG A 348 -16.66 -16.67 35.10
C ARG A 348 -17.98 -17.42 35.20
N LEU A 349 -18.87 -17.03 36.11
CA LEU A 349 -20.20 -17.60 36.19
C LEU A 349 -21.03 -17.28 34.94
N ASN A 350 -20.99 -16.04 34.44
CA ASN A 350 -21.72 -15.65 33.24
C ASN A 350 -21.27 -16.47 32.02
N ARG A 351 -19.96 -16.67 31.85
CA ARG A 351 -19.38 -17.47 30.75
C ARG A 351 -19.67 -18.97 30.85
N GLN A 352 -20.22 -19.46 31.95
CA GLN A 352 -20.67 -20.85 32.10
C GLN A 352 -22.11 -21.06 31.61
N MET A 353 -22.79 -20.01 31.16
CA MET A 353 -24.21 -20.04 30.79
C MET A 353 -24.35 -19.88 29.27
N ASP A 354 -25.08 -20.80 28.62
CA ASP A 354 -25.22 -20.82 27.16
C ASP A 354 -25.97 -19.59 26.60
N ASN A 355 -26.96 -19.07 27.32
CA ASN A 355 -27.80 -17.96 26.86
C ASN A 355 -27.36 -16.59 27.41
N VAL A 356 -26.37 -16.56 28.30
CA VAL A 356 -25.75 -15.30 28.76
C VAL A 356 -24.62 -14.96 27.80
N GLN A 357 -24.92 -14.11 26.86
CA GLN A 357 -24.06 -13.80 25.72
C GLN A 357 -23.15 -12.58 25.97
N GLY A 358 -23.07 -12.14 27.22
CA GLY A 358 -22.18 -11.06 27.66
C GLY A 358 -22.64 -10.38 28.94
N GLN A 359 -22.05 -9.20 29.18
CA GLN A 359 -22.29 -8.41 30.37
C GLN A 359 -22.05 -6.92 30.12
N ALA A 360 -22.62 -6.10 30.99
CA ALA A 360 -22.40 -4.66 30.97
C ALA A 360 -22.14 -4.13 32.39
N ILE A 361 -21.26 -3.15 32.52
CA ILE A 361 -20.86 -2.60 33.82
C ILE A 361 -21.55 -1.27 34.07
N TYR A 362 -22.34 -1.20 35.15
CA TYR A 362 -22.84 0.06 35.69
C TYR A 362 -21.89 0.54 36.79
N ASN A 363 -21.18 1.65 36.63
CA ASN A 363 -21.21 2.62 35.54
C ASN A 363 -19.80 3.02 35.08
N THR A 364 -19.72 3.96 34.14
CA THR A 364 -18.45 4.45 33.58
C THR A 364 -17.52 5.05 34.64
N SER A 365 -18.05 5.80 35.61
CA SER A 365 -17.26 6.35 36.72
C SER A 365 -16.62 5.26 37.55
N SER A 366 -17.31 4.14 37.78
CA SER A 366 -16.75 3.00 38.50
C SER A 366 -15.63 2.30 37.72
N LEU A 367 -15.74 2.20 36.39
CA LEU A 367 -14.69 1.64 35.53
C LEU A 367 -13.43 2.51 35.53
N ARG A 368 -13.59 3.84 35.61
CA ARG A 368 -12.49 4.80 35.58
C ARG A 368 -11.86 5.08 36.95
N SER A 369 -12.46 4.58 38.03
CA SER A 369 -12.00 4.85 39.39
C SER A 369 -10.81 3.98 39.78
N SER A 370 -9.81 4.58 40.42
CA SER A 370 -8.67 3.87 41.00
C SER A 370 -8.99 3.20 42.34
N THR A 371 -10.14 3.48 42.96
CA THR A 371 -10.51 2.98 44.30
C THR A 371 -11.32 1.68 44.27
N LYS A 372 -11.57 1.11 43.09
CA LYS A 372 -12.45 -0.05 42.90
C LYS A 372 -11.69 -1.38 42.81
N LEU A 373 -10.66 -1.55 43.66
CA LEU A 373 -9.91 -2.80 43.84
C LEU A 373 -9.32 -3.40 42.54
N GLY A 374 -9.00 -2.56 41.56
CA GLY A 374 -8.41 -3.03 40.30
C GLY A 374 -9.30 -3.98 39.48
N PHE A 375 -10.64 -4.00 39.69
CA PHE A 375 -11.49 -4.93 38.93
C PHE A 375 -11.38 -4.70 37.42
N ARG A 376 -11.20 -3.44 37.00
CA ARG A 376 -10.93 -3.10 35.59
C ARG A 376 -9.63 -3.73 35.09
N ASP A 377 -8.57 -3.73 35.88
CA ASP A 377 -7.32 -4.37 35.47
C ASP A 377 -7.56 -5.86 35.23
N SER A 378 -8.32 -6.51 36.10
CA SER A 378 -8.75 -7.90 35.87
C SER A 378 -9.53 -8.08 34.56
N LEU A 379 -10.43 -7.14 34.21
CA LEU A 379 -11.13 -7.17 32.91
C LEU A 379 -10.10 -7.17 31.77
N ARG A 380 -9.22 -6.16 31.74
CA ARG A 380 -8.26 -5.96 30.64
C ARG A 380 -7.23 -7.09 30.56
N THR A 381 -6.70 -7.52 31.69
CA THR A 381 -5.57 -8.44 31.73
C THR A 381 -5.97 -9.90 31.81
N ASN A 382 -7.22 -10.25 32.15
CA ASN A 382 -7.59 -11.65 32.36
C ASN A 382 -8.82 -12.08 31.53
N PHE A 383 -9.73 -11.16 31.20
CA PHE A 383 -11.01 -11.53 30.57
C PHE A 383 -11.19 -10.98 29.15
N TYR A 384 -10.74 -9.75 28.89
CA TYR A 384 -10.95 -9.01 27.64
C TYR A 384 -9.63 -8.73 26.90
N GLN A 385 -8.63 -9.60 27.08
CA GLN A 385 -7.32 -9.48 26.44
C GLN A 385 -7.41 -9.47 24.90
N LYS A 386 -8.38 -10.20 24.34
CA LYS A 386 -8.65 -10.30 22.90
C LYS A 386 -9.89 -9.51 22.53
N PRO A 387 -9.93 -8.89 21.34
CA PRO A 387 -11.17 -8.36 20.80
C PRO A 387 -12.23 -9.47 20.71
N ALA A 388 -13.49 -9.09 20.85
CA ALA A 388 -14.61 -10.01 20.66
C ALA A 388 -15.68 -9.35 19.81
N LEU A 389 -16.20 -10.12 18.87
CA LEU A 389 -17.39 -9.77 18.10
C LEU A 389 -18.60 -9.74 19.04
N GLN A 390 -19.61 -8.99 18.66
CA GLN A 390 -20.89 -9.10 19.32
C GLN A 390 -21.53 -10.46 18.97
N PRO A 391 -22.36 -11.02 19.86
CA PRO A 391 -23.15 -12.20 19.57
C PRO A 391 -24.07 -11.98 18.37
N THR A 392 -24.22 -12.99 17.50
CA THR A 392 -25.11 -12.91 16.33
C THR A 392 -26.57 -12.96 16.73
N MET A 393 -27.45 -12.34 15.94
CA MET A 393 -28.90 -12.34 16.18
C MET A 393 -29.64 -13.09 15.07
N PRO A 394 -29.53 -14.43 15.00
CA PRO A 394 -30.04 -15.22 13.87
C PRO A 394 -31.57 -15.14 13.68
N TRP A 395 -32.32 -14.68 14.68
CA TRP A 395 -33.77 -14.43 14.55
C TRP A 395 -34.09 -13.11 13.83
N ARG A 396 -33.11 -12.23 13.67
CA ARG A 396 -33.20 -10.99 12.87
C ARG A 396 -32.67 -11.23 11.47
N ASP A 397 -31.47 -11.78 11.41
CA ASP A 397 -30.78 -12.12 10.19
C ASP A 397 -29.67 -13.14 10.50
N ALA A 398 -29.56 -14.14 9.64
CA ALA A 398 -28.58 -15.23 9.74
C ALA A 398 -27.72 -15.36 8.48
N VAL A 399 -27.91 -14.46 7.51
CA VAL A 399 -27.13 -14.45 6.26
C VAL A 399 -25.88 -13.61 6.51
N ALA A 400 -24.71 -14.18 6.25
CA ALA A 400 -23.46 -13.45 6.32
C ALA A 400 -23.27 -12.61 5.05
N PRO A 401 -22.53 -11.48 5.13
CA PRO A 401 -22.10 -10.78 3.93
C PRO A 401 -21.19 -11.66 3.07
N GLU A 402 -21.04 -11.29 1.80
CA GLU A 402 -20.07 -11.93 0.91
C GLU A 402 -18.63 -11.80 1.42
N ALA A 403 -17.83 -12.83 1.16
CA ALA A 403 -16.45 -12.87 1.60
C ALA A 403 -15.60 -11.83 0.86
N PRO A 404 -14.65 -11.16 1.55
CA PRO A 404 -13.66 -10.33 0.88
C PRO A 404 -12.68 -11.19 0.05
N ALA A 405 -12.12 -10.59 -1.00
CA ALA A 405 -11.18 -11.23 -1.90
C ALA A 405 -9.88 -10.41 -2.04
N GLY A 406 -8.87 -10.98 -2.70
CA GLY A 406 -7.63 -10.28 -3.03
C GLY A 406 -6.87 -9.79 -1.81
N LEU A 407 -6.89 -10.55 -0.69
CA LEU A 407 -6.09 -10.21 0.48
C LEU A 407 -4.61 -10.35 0.14
N VAL A 408 -3.85 -9.28 0.35
CA VAL A 408 -2.40 -9.21 0.16
C VAL A 408 -1.75 -8.69 1.43
N ALA A 409 -0.69 -9.36 1.89
CA ALA A 409 0.18 -8.87 2.94
C ALA A 409 1.49 -8.34 2.35
N THR A 410 1.94 -7.16 2.79
CA THR A 410 3.19 -6.56 2.33
C THR A 410 3.98 -6.07 3.53
N ARG A 411 5.27 -6.44 3.61
CA ARG A 411 6.17 -5.91 4.65
C ARG A 411 6.26 -4.39 4.50
N TYR A 412 5.80 -3.66 5.51
CA TYR A 412 5.85 -2.19 5.49
C TYR A 412 7.07 -1.65 6.23
N ALA A 413 7.41 -2.26 7.37
CA ALA A 413 8.62 -1.98 8.12
C ALA A 413 9.12 -3.27 8.78
N ALA A 414 10.29 -3.21 9.44
CA ALA A 414 10.82 -4.36 10.17
C ALA A 414 9.82 -4.90 11.21
N ASP A 415 8.98 -4.07 11.83
CA ASP A 415 8.01 -4.47 12.85
C ASP A 415 6.55 -4.39 12.38
N SER A 416 6.27 -4.25 11.08
CA SER A 416 4.88 -4.18 10.60
C SER A 416 4.62 -4.73 9.21
N VAL A 417 3.42 -5.27 9.05
CA VAL A 417 2.86 -5.78 7.80
C VAL A 417 1.61 -4.96 7.46
N LEU A 418 1.54 -4.47 6.23
CA LEU A 418 0.36 -3.82 5.68
C LEU A 418 -0.48 -4.86 4.96
N LEU A 419 -1.73 -5.01 5.39
CA LEU A 419 -2.75 -5.82 4.76
C LEU A 419 -3.65 -4.94 3.90
N THR A 420 -3.92 -5.37 2.68
CA THR A 420 -4.87 -4.73 1.76
C THR A 420 -5.76 -5.79 1.12
N TRP A 421 -7.03 -5.49 0.88
CA TRP A 421 -7.96 -6.40 0.22
C TRP A 421 -8.97 -5.66 -0.65
N GLU A 422 -9.71 -6.40 -1.46
CA GLU A 422 -10.81 -5.87 -2.25
C GLU A 422 -12.07 -5.78 -1.41
N LYS A 423 -12.87 -4.73 -1.63
CA LYS A 423 -14.16 -4.60 -0.96
C LYS A 423 -15.07 -5.75 -1.40
N ALA A 424 -15.80 -6.35 -0.46
CA ALA A 424 -16.83 -7.31 -0.81
C ALA A 424 -17.86 -6.68 -1.77
N PRO A 425 -18.48 -7.48 -2.67
CA PRO A 425 -19.50 -6.99 -3.60
C PRO A 425 -20.60 -6.18 -2.90
N GLU A 426 -21.00 -5.06 -3.52
CA GLU A 426 -22.11 -4.26 -3.00
C GLU A 426 -23.43 -5.02 -3.08
N THR A 427 -24.26 -4.85 -2.06
CA THR A 427 -25.61 -5.41 -1.99
C THR A 427 -26.63 -4.30 -1.75
N SER A 428 -27.82 -4.45 -2.34
CA SER A 428 -28.96 -3.58 -2.06
C SER A 428 -29.68 -3.96 -0.76
N ASN A 429 -29.44 -5.15 -0.22
CA ASN A 429 -29.98 -5.55 1.08
C ASN A 429 -29.14 -4.92 2.19
N GLU A 430 -29.71 -3.98 2.94
CA GLU A 430 -29.01 -3.29 4.04
C GLU A 430 -28.49 -4.25 5.14
N LEU A 431 -29.12 -5.42 5.30
CA LEU A 431 -28.71 -6.39 6.33
C LEU A 431 -27.44 -7.13 5.94
N ASP A 432 -27.23 -7.43 4.66
CA ASP A 432 -26.06 -8.18 4.18
C ASP A 432 -24.86 -7.26 3.87
N LYS A 433 -24.97 -5.96 4.17
CA LYS A 433 -23.87 -5.00 3.92
C LYS A 433 -22.74 -5.19 4.91
N VAL A 434 -21.53 -5.23 4.38
CA VAL A 434 -20.31 -5.22 5.19
C VAL A 434 -20.25 -3.96 6.05
N SER A 435 -20.29 -4.16 7.36
CA SER A 435 -20.09 -3.10 8.35
C SER A 435 -18.61 -2.95 8.70
N ARG A 436 -17.91 -4.09 8.85
CA ARG A 436 -16.52 -4.20 9.34
C ARG A 436 -15.86 -5.47 8.82
N TYR A 437 -14.55 -5.58 9.02
CA TYR A 437 -13.77 -6.78 8.75
C TYR A 437 -13.13 -7.33 10.03
N VAL A 438 -12.96 -8.64 10.09
CA VAL A 438 -12.23 -9.32 11.17
C VAL A 438 -10.92 -9.83 10.59
N VAL A 439 -9.82 -9.42 11.20
CA VAL A 439 -8.46 -9.77 10.79
C VAL A 439 -7.97 -10.90 11.67
N TYR A 440 -7.56 -11.99 11.03
CA TYR A 440 -6.97 -13.15 11.69
C TYR A 440 -5.48 -13.22 11.41
N ARG A 441 -4.70 -13.66 12.40
CA ARG A 441 -3.26 -13.92 12.29
C ARG A 441 -2.90 -15.25 12.91
N SER A 442 -1.98 -15.97 12.26
CA SER A 442 -1.46 -17.25 12.75
C SER A 442 0.03 -17.38 12.42
N GLU A 443 0.76 -18.19 13.19
CA GLU A 443 2.14 -18.64 12.88
C GLU A 443 2.13 -19.89 11.98
N SER A 444 0.94 -20.35 11.58
CA SER A 444 0.71 -21.48 10.66
C SER A 444 -0.32 -21.06 9.61
N PRO A 445 -0.23 -21.54 8.35
CA PRO A 445 -1.22 -21.26 7.32
C PRO A 445 -2.57 -21.96 7.59
N VAL A 446 -2.73 -22.69 8.70
CA VAL A 446 -4.01 -23.27 9.09
C VAL A 446 -4.78 -22.33 10.01
N PHE A 447 -5.96 -21.89 9.55
CA PHE A 447 -6.85 -21.03 10.32
C PHE A 447 -8.05 -21.78 10.88
N ASN A 448 -8.35 -21.51 12.15
CA ASN A 448 -9.64 -21.77 12.76
C ASN A 448 -10.23 -20.44 13.18
N ILE A 449 -11.09 -19.86 12.33
CA ILE A 449 -11.70 -18.56 12.60
C ILE A 449 -12.59 -18.58 13.86
N SER A 450 -12.98 -19.75 14.40
CA SER A 450 -13.70 -19.84 15.68
C SER A 450 -12.79 -19.63 16.90
N ASN A 451 -11.47 -19.65 16.72
CA ASN A 451 -10.49 -19.45 17.78
C ASN A 451 -10.16 -17.96 17.99
N ALA A 452 -10.57 -17.40 19.13
CA ALA A 452 -10.29 -16.01 19.49
C ALA A 452 -8.80 -15.67 19.63
N GLU A 453 -7.92 -16.66 19.81
CA GLU A 453 -6.48 -16.41 19.87
C GLU A 453 -5.90 -15.96 18.53
N GLN A 454 -6.49 -16.43 17.42
CA GLN A 454 -6.13 -16.03 16.06
C GLN A 454 -6.81 -14.71 15.65
N LEU A 455 -7.83 -14.25 16.38
CA LEU A 455 -8.48 -12.96 16.12
C LEU A 455 -7.55 -11.84 16.56
N LEU A 456 -6.95 -11.17 15.58
CA LEU A 456 -6.02 -10.07 15.79
C LEU A 456 -6.78 -8.76 16.03
N ALA A 457 -7.73 -8.44 15.15
CA ALA A 457 -8.47 -7.19 15.21
C ALA A 457 -9.85 -7.28 14.56
N ILE A 458 -10.72 -6.35 14.94
CA ILE A 458 -11.95 -6.02 14.23
C ILE A 458 -11.78 -4.57 13.76
N THR A 459 -11.91 -4.31 12.46
CA THR A 459 -11.73 -2.97 11.92
C THR A 459 -12.85 -2.04 12.43
N ALA A 460 -12.54 -0.75 12.60
CA ALA A 460 -13.54 0.22 13.06
C ALA A 460 -14.61 0.50 11.98
N THR A 461 -14.23 0.39 10.71
CA THR A 461 -15.05 0.68 9.54
C THR A 461 -14.88 -0.41 8.48
N ALA A 462 -15.69 -0.37 7.42
CA ALA A 462 -15.55 -1.20 6.22
C ALA A 462 -14.39 -0.77 5.30
N GLY A 463 -13.36 -0.10 5.84
CA GLY A 463 -12.13 0.18 5.10
C GLY A 463 -11.36 -1.09 4.77
N THR A 464 -10.62 -1.10 3.67
CA THR A 464 -10.00 -2.32 3.12
C THR A 464 -8.49 -2.42 3.38
N THR A 465 -8.02 -1.78 4.44
CA THR A 465 -6.61 -1.82 4.85
C THR A 465 -6.48 -2.00 6.35
N TYR A 466 -5.45 -2.73 6.76
CA TYR A 466 -5.08 -2.89 8.16
C TYR A 466 -3.56 -2.99 8.31
N ARG A 467 -3.01 -2.34 9.34
CA ARG A 467 -1.59 -2.42 9.65
C ARG A 467 -1.41 -3.28 10.89
N ASP A 468 -0.86 -4.48 10.70
CA ASP A 468 -0.43 -5.32 11.82
C ASP A 468 0.95 -4.87 12.31
N LYS A 469 1.08 -4.74 13.63
CA LYS A 469 2.38 -4.62 14.30
C LYS A 469 2.81 -6.01 14.74
N VAL A 470 3.78 -6.59 14.04
CA VAL A 470 4.20 -7.97 14.28
C VAL A 470 4.96 -8.07 15.61
N PRO A 471 4.60 -9.01 16.51
CA PRO A 471 5.26 -9.15 17.81
C PRO A 471 6.73 -9.56 17.69
N ASP A 472 7.03 -10.43 16.73
CA ASP A 472 8.37 -10.96 16.48
C ASP A 472 8.72 -10.81 14.98
N PRO A 473 9.54 -9.82 14.61
CA PRO A 473 10.00 -9.61 13.24
C PRO A 473 10.70 -10.79 12.56
N ALA A 474 11.19 -11.77 13.34
CA ALA A 474 11.90 -12.94 12.85
C ALA A 474 10.96 -14.11 12.47
N LYS A 475 9.68 -14.04 12.85
CA LYS A 475 8.68 -15.05 12.50
C LYS A 475 7.88 -14.64 11.26
N THR A 476 7.53 -15.63 10.46
CA THR A 476 6.50 -15.48 9.42
C THR A 476 5.12 -15.54 10.06
N TYR A 477 4.24 -14.66 9.59
CA TYR A 477 2.85 -14.61 10.01
C TYR A 477 1.96 -14.71 8.79
N PHE A 478 0.95 -15.56 8.93
CA PHE A 478 -0.10 -15.77 7.95
C PHE A 478 -1.31 -14.93 8.34
N TYR A 479 -2.10 -14.54 7.34
CA TYR A 479 -3.29 -13.72 7.51
C TYR A 479 -4.45 -14.26 6.68
N THR A 480 -5.65 -14.13 7.23
CA THR A 480 -6.92 -14.22 6.50
C THR A 480 -7.88 -13.19 7.09
N ILE A 481 -8.88 -12.78 6.32
CA ILE A 481 -9.88 -11.81 6.76
C ILE A 481 -11.29 -12.35 6.49
N THR A 482 -12.24 -11.90 7.30
CA THR A 482 -13.68 -12.12 7.06
C THR A 482 -14.41 -10.78 7.09
N ALA A 483 -15.56 -10.70 6.46
CA ALA A 483 -16.48 -9.57 6.56
C ALA A 483 -17.56 -9.86 7.60
N VAL A 484 -18.04 -8.82 8.27
CA VAL A 484 -19.21 -8.89 9.16
C VAL A 484 -20.22 -7.80 8.84
N ASP A 485 -21.50 -8.13 8.98
CA ASP A 485 -22.60 -7.17 8.88
C ASP A 485 -22.87 -6.46 10.22
N ARG A 486 -24.03 -5.78 10.36
CA ARG A 486 -24.43 -5.10 11.60
C ARG A 486 -24.95 -6.04 12.71
N PHE A 487 -25.33 -7.25 12.35
CA PHE A 487 -25.67 -8.33 13.28
C PHE A 487 -24.49 -9.26 13.59
N HIS A 488 -23.31 -8.94 13.06
CA HIS A 488 -22.06 -9.67 13.21
C HIS A 488 -22.11 -11.08 12.64
N ASN A 489 -23.01 -11.35 11.68
CA ASN A 489 -22.90 -12.54 10.85
C ASN A 489 -21.61 -12.43 10.05
N GLU A 490 -20.84 -13.51 10.03
CA GLU A 490 -19.45 -13.48 9.57
C GLU A 490 -19.31 -14.34 8.31
N SER A 491 -18.71 -13.76 7.28
CA SER A 491 -18.51 -14.40 5.99
C SER A 491 -17.58 -15.61 6.07
N ALA A 492 -17.51 -16.36 4.98
CA ALA A 492 -16.36 -17.23 4.75
C ALA A 492 -15.03 -16.42 4.76
N PRO A 493 -13.90 -17.04 5.14
CA PRO A 493 -12.59 -16.37 5.10
C PRO A 493 -12.15 -16.09 3.66
N SER A 494 -11.38 -15.02 3.48
CA SER A 494 -10.65 -14.74 2.23
C SER A 494 -9.58 -15.79 1.95
N ASN A 495 -8.87 -15.61 0.83
CA ASN A 495 -7.58 -16.27 0.63
C ASN A 495 -6.65 -16.04 1.84
N ILE A 496 -5.75 -17.00 2.04
CA ILE A 496 -4.66 -16.89 3.01
C ILE A 496 -3.49 -16.22 2.30
N THR A 497 -2.76 -15.37 3.00
CA THR A 497 -1.56 -14.70 2.48
C THR A 497 -0.54 -14.49 3.59
N ASP A 498 0.69 -14.24 3.19
CA ASP A 498 1.80 -13.86 4.03
C ASP A 498 2.64 -12.78 3.30
N TYR A 499 3.81 -12.44 3.85
CA TYR A 499 4.68 -11.41 3.27
C TYR A 499 6.00 -11.95 2.73
N THR A 500 6.23 -13.27 2.80
CA THR A 500 7.46 -13.89 2.30
C THR A 500 7.34 -14.20 0.83
N ALA A 501 8.49 -14.35 0.15
CA ALA A 501 8.52 -14.73 -1.25
C ALA A 501 8.88 -16.21 -1.36
N PRO A 502 8.54 -16.88 -2.48
CA PRO A 502 8.88 -18.27 -2.71
C PRO A 502 10.37 -18.56 -2.53
N VAL A 503 10.68 -19.74 -2.02
CA VAL A 503 12.05 -20.21 -1.89
C VAL A 503 12.47 -21.00 -3.13
N PHE A 504 13.58 -20.57 -3.74
CA PHE A 504 14.19 -21.21 -4.89
C PHE A 504 15.26 -22.23 -4.49
N ALA A 505 15.19 -23.45 -5.01
CA ALA A 505 16.38 -24.27 -5.24
C ALA A 505 16.85 -24.03 -6.68
N CYS A 506 17.80 -23.12 -6.86
CA CYS A 506 18.24 -22.73 -8.19
C CYS A 506 19.03 -23.85 -8.89
N LEU A 507 18.96 -23.88 -10.22
CA LEU A 507 19.75 -24.80 -11.04
C LEU A 507 21.23 -24.42 -11.00
N GLY A 508 22.09 -25.42 -11.16
CA GLY A 508 23.48 -25.16 -11.57
C GLY A 508 23.55 -24.74 -13.04
N ASN A 509 24.75 -24.33 -13.47
CA ASN A 509 25.01 -23.98 -14.88
C ASN A 509 24.58 -25.10 -15.84
N GLN A 510 24.03 -24.73 -17.00
CA GLN A 510 23.48 -25.64 -18.01
C GLN A 510 24.29 -25.59 -19.30
N THR A 511 24.15 -26.61 -20.15
CA THR A 511 24.74 -26.66 -21.49
C THR A 511 23.65 -26.75 -22.56
N LEU A 512 23.76 -25.95 -23.62
CA LEU A 512 22.83 -25.93 -24.75
C LEU A 512 23.58 -26.20 -26.05
N THR A 513 23.25 -27.33 -26.69
CA THR A 513 23.86 -27.71 -27.97
C THR A 513 23.35 -26.85 -29.12
N LEU A 514 24.26 -26.30 -29.93
CA LEU A 514 23.96 -25.52 -31.12
C LEU A 514 23.60 -26.42 -32.31
N SER A 515 22.81 -25.89 -33.24
CA SER A 515 22.49 -26.55 -34.52
C SER A 515 23.45 -26.16 -35.63
N ALA A 516 23.34 -26.85 -36.78
CA ALA A 516 24.11 -26.65 -38.02
C ALA A 516 24.14 -25.23 -38.62
N SER A 517 23.45 -24.26 -38.01
CA SER A 517 23.45 -22.85 -38.43
C SER A 517 23.80 -21.88 -37.29
N CYS A 518 24.42 -22.37 -36.20
CA CYS A 518 24.67 -21.62 -34.96
C CYS A 518 23.50 -20.93 -34.31
N GLY A 519 22.32 -21.49 -34.54
CA GLY A 519 21.14 -21.19 -33.75
C GLY A 519 20.90 -22.30 -32.75
N ALA A 520 20.45 -21.94 -31.55
CA ALA A 520 19.67 -22.84 -30.73
C ALA A 520 18.44 -22.10 -30.21
N GLN A 521 17.35 -22.84 -29.98
CA GLN A 521 16.24 -22.31 -29.22
C GLN A 521 16.52 -22.54 -27.74
N VAL A 522 16.36 -21.50 -26.93
CA VAL A 522 16.49 -21.61 -25.47
C VAL A 522 15.45 -22.62 -24.95
N PRO A 523 15.86 -23.71 -24.28
CA PRO A 523 14.93 -24.68 -23.69
C PRO A 523 14.05 -24.06 -22.60
N ASP A 524 12.95 -24.74 -22.28
CA ASP A 524 12.14 -24.40 -21.13
C ASP A 524 12.75 -25.02 -19.86
N TYR A 525 13.23 -24.16 -18.95
CA TYR A 525 13.83 -24.53 -17.67
C TYR A 525 12.84 -24.38 -16.51
N THR A 526 11.63 -23.87 -16.74
CA THR A 526 10.66 -23.56 -15.68
C THR A 526 10.22 -24.81 -14.90
N GLY A 527 10.14 -25.97 -15.57
CA GLY A 527 9.77 -27.25 -14.96
C GLY A 527 10.92 -28.01 -14.29
N LEU A 528 12.15 -27.50 -14.35
CA LEU A 528 13.34 -28.18 -13.82
C LEU A 528 13.74 -27.71 -12.42
N VAL A 529 13.17 -26.60 -11.94
CA VAL A 529 13.39 -26.08 -10.59
C VAL A 529 12.35 -26.59 -9.60
N SER A 530 12.78 -26.84 -8.36
CA SER A 530 11.84 -26.98 -7.25
C SER A 530 11.66 -25.62 -6.57
N VAL A 531 10.43 -25.11 -6.61
CA VAL A 531 10.02 -23.92 -5.89
C VAL A 531 9.04 -24.34 -4.82
N THR A 532 9.28 -23.89 -3.60
CA THR A 532 8.37 -24.12 -2.48
C THR A 532 7.95 -22.79 -1.89
N ASP A 533 6.69 -22.71 -1.50
CA ASP A 533 6.10 -21.57 -0.80
C ASP A 533 5.36 -22.09 0.44
N ASP A 534 5.19 -21.26 1.45
CA ASP A 534 4.58 -21.65 2.72
C ASP A 534 3.04 -21.53 2.72
N VAL A 535 2.47 -20.69 1.83
CA VAL A 535 1.02 -20.53 1.63
C VAL A 535 0.56 -21.16 0.33
N SER A 536 1.32 -21.00 -0.75
CA SER A 536 0.92 -21.41 -2.09
C SER A 536 1.27 -22.87 -2.34
N GLY A 537 0.27 -23.66 -2.71
CA GLY A 537 0.53 -24.99 -3.27
C GLY A 537 1.33 -24.90 -4.57
N PRO A 538 1.99 -25.98 -5.01
CA PRO A 538 2.85 -25.97 -6.20
C PRO A 538 2.16 -25.43 -7.46
N ASP A 539 0.86 -25.74 -7.62
CA ASP A 539 0.05 -25.33 -8.78
C ASP A 539 -0.30 -23.83 -8.79
N ALA A 540 -0.10 -23.14 -7.67
CA ALA A 540 -0.42 -21.72 -7.51
C ALA A 540 0.82 -20.81 -7.66
N ILE A 541 2.00 -21.40 -7.87
CA ILE A 541 3.25 -20.68 -8.12
C ILE A 541 3.48 -20.61 -9.63
N THR A 542 3.62 -19.41 -10.18
CA THR A 542 3.94 -19.20 -11.60
C THR A 542 5.44 -19.00 -11.75
N VAL A 543 6.13 -19.88 -12.49
CA VAL A 543 7.54 -19.73 -12.84
C VAL A 543 7.66 -19.23 -14.27
N THR A 544 8.45 -18.17 -14.45
CA THR A 544 8.77 -17.59 -15.76
C THR A 544 10.27 -17.57 -15.96
N GLN A 545 10.71 -17.55 -17.21
CA GLN A 545 12.12 -17.45 -17.57
C GLN A 545 12.40 -16.30 -18.54
N SER A 546 13.59 -15.71 -18.43
CA SER A 546 14.14 -14.75 -19.39
C SER A 546 15.60 -15.10 -19.69
N PRO A 547 15.99 -15.33 -20.96
CA PRO A 547 15.16 -15.28 -22.18
C PRO A 547 14.04 -16.33 -22.20
N ALA A 548 12.92 -16.00 -22.87
CA ALA A 548 11.76 -16.89 -22.97
C ALA A 548 12.11 -18.20 -23.70
N ALA A 549 11.47 -19.30 -23.33
CA ALA A 549 11.62 -20.58 -24.04
C ALA A 549 11.29 -20.40 -25.54
N GLY A 550 12.12 -21.00 -26.40
CA GLY A 550 12.01 -20.83 -27.85
C GLY A 550 12.72 -19.60 -28.42
N THR A 551 13.28 -18.71 -27.58
CA THR A 551 14.09 -17.57 -28.06
C THR A 551 15.27 -18.11 -28.88
N LEU A 552 15.44 -17.60 -30.10
CA LEU A 552 16.58 -17.94 -30.94
C LEU A 552 17.81 -17.19 -30.46
N ILE A 553 18.82 -17.93 -30.03
CA ILE A 553 20.13 -17.39 -29.68
C ILE A 553 21.15 -17.78 -30.76
N SER A 554 22.06 -16.86 -31.09
CA SER A 554 23.08 -17.06 -32.12
C SER A 554 24.50 -16.80 -31.59
N GLY A 555 25.49 -17.41 -32.27
CA GLY A 555 26.91 -17.29 -31.97
C GLY A 555 27.36 -18.09 -30.73
N THR A 556 28.67 -18.12 -30.49
CA THR A 556 29.30 -18.82 -29.34
C THR A 556 29.32 -17.94 -28.07
N GLY A 557 29.74 -18.49 -26.93
CA GLY A 557 29.80 -17.80 -25.62
C GLY A 557 28.69 -18.18 -24.63
N ASP A 558 28.71 -17.60 -23.43
CA ASP A 558 27.73 -17.90 -22.37
C ASP A 558 26.64 -16.82 -22.30
N PHE A 559 25.45 -17.17 -21.83
CA PHE A 559 24.43 -16.18 -21.47
C PHE A 559 23.81 -16.50 -20.09
N THR A 560 23.34 -15.45 -19.42
CA THR A 560 22.65 -15.58 -18.14
C THR A 560 21.16 -15.82 -18.37
N LEU A 561 20.63 -16.87 -17.74
CA LEU A 561 19.19 -17.12 -17.69
C LEU A 561 18.67 -16.78 -16.30
N THR A 562 17.55 -16.05 -16.25
CA THR A 562 16.86 -15.68 -15.02
C THR A 562 15.54 -16.41 -14.94
N LEU A 563 15.32 -17.14 -13.85
CA LEU A 563 14.02 -17.68 -13.48
C LEU A 563 13.38 -16.78 -12.42
N THR A 564 12.10 -16.48 -12.58
CA THR A 564 11.31 -15.71 -11.62
C THR A 564 10.09 -16.53 -11.23
N ALA A 565 9.96 -16.84 -9.95
CA ALA A 565 8.77 -17.48 -9.41
C ALA A 565 7.94 -16.45 -8.67
N THR A 566 6.64 -16.44 -8.94
CA THR A 566 5.66 -15.56 -8.29
C THR A 566 4.60 -16.44 -7.65
N ASP A 567 4.36 -16.27 -6.36
CA ASP A 567 3.30 -17.00 -5.65
C ASP A 567 1.89 -16.43 -5.90
N ALA A 568 0.88 -17.07 -5.30
CA ALA A 568 -0.52 -16.63 -5.36
C ALA A 568 -0.76 -15.29 -4.64
N SER A 569 0.11 -14.90 -3.72
CA SER A 569 0.10 -13.61 -3.00
C SER A 569 0.78 -12.48 -3.80
N GLY A 570 1.31 -12.77 -4.99
CA GLY A 570 2.02 -11.84 -5.86
C GLY A 570 3.44 -11.50 -5.41
N LYS A 571 4.06 -12.25 -4.49
CA LYS A 571 5.47 -12.08 -4.12
C LYS A 571 6.36 -12.89 -5.03
N SER A 572 7.50 -12.32 -5.38
CA SER A 572 8.42 -12.94 -6.31
C SER A 572 9.83 -13.07 -5.76
N ALA A 573 10.45 -14.18 -6.10
CA ALA A 573 11.88 -14.40 -5.96
C ALA A 573 12.45 -14.65 -7.37
N SER A 574 13.74 -14.39 -7.52
CA SER A 574 14.44 -14.71 -8.76
C SER A 574 15.75 -15.43 -8.47
N CYS A 575 16.14 -16.27 -9.42
CA CYS A 575 17.40 -16.99 -9.36
C CYS A 575 18.01 -17.00 -10.76
N THR A 576 19.34 -16.89 -10.85
CA THR A 576 20.07 -16.80 -12.12
C THR A 576 21.13 -17.89 -12.22
N PHE A 577 21.33 -18.40 -13.43
CA PHE A 577 22.41 -19.34 -13.74
C PHE A 577 22.93 -19.11 -15.16
N THR A 578 24.13 -19.63 -15.43
CA THR A 578 24.77 -19.49 -16.74
C THR A 578 24.41 -20.68 -17.65
N VAL A 579 24.06 -20.40 -18.91
CA VAL A 579 23.89 -21.41 -19.95
C VAL A 579 25.05 -21.31 -20.93
N GLN A 580 25.82 -22.39 -21.01
CA GLN A 580 26.97 -22.53 -21.89
C GLN A 580 26.52 -23.09 -23.24
N LYS A 581 26.75 -22.35 -24.32
CA LYS A 581 26.44 -22.80 -25.68
C LYS A 581 27.54 -23.77 -26.13
N GLN A 582 27.20 -25.03 -26.37
CA GLN A 582 28.14 -26.07 -26.77
C GLN A 582 27.92 -26.46 -28.24
N ASP A 583 29.01 -26.61 -28.97
CA ASP A 583 28.99 -27.15 -30.33
C ASP A 583 29.45 -28.62 -30.26
N VAL A 584 28.76 -29.50 -30.98
CA VAL A 584 29.01 -30.97 -31.00
C VAL A 584 29.20 -31.52 -32.41
N THR A 585 29.13 -30.68 -33.44
CA THR A 585 29.31 -31.11 -34.83
C THR A 585 30.79 -31.10 -35.16
N ALA A 586 31.30 -32.16 -35.80
CA ALA A 586 32.70 -32.22 -36.18
C ALA A 586 32.96 -31.49 -37.51
N PRO A 587 34.07 -30.74 -37.63
CA PRO A 587 34.38 -29.93 -38.80
C PRO A 587 34.67 -30.79 -40.04
N THR A 588 34.35 -30.26 -41.23
CA THR A 588 34.58 -30.95 -42.51
C THR A 588 35.60 -30.20 -43.38
N PHE A 589 36.54 -30.92 -44.02
CA PHE A 589 37.57 -30.30 -44.88
C PHE A 589 38.12 -31.24 -45.98
N MET A 590 38.79 -30.65 -46.97
CA MET A 590 39.47 -31.35 -48.07
C MET A 590 40.99 -31.15 -48.00
N LEU A 591 41.78 -32.19 -48.27
CA LEU A 591 43.25 -32.15 -48.25
C LEU A 591 43.83 -32.80 -49.53
N ALA A 592 44.93 -32.24 -50.04
CA ALA A 592 45.62 -32.71 -51.25
C ALA A 592 46.42 -34.01 -51.02
N VAL A 593 46.77 -34.73 -52.10
CA VAL A 593 47.41 -36.07 -52.00
C VAL A 593 48.95 -36.05 -51.99
N SER A 594 49.62 -34.98 -52.48
CA SER A 594 51.10 -34.83 -52.46
C SER A 594 51.60 -33.37 -52.64
N GLN A 595 52.80 -33.01 -52.14
CA GLN A 595 53.42 -31.67 -52.14
C GLN A 595 54.97 -31.70 -52.28
N ASN A 596 55.61 -30.66 -52.82
CA ASN A 596 57.08 -30.46 -52.77
C ASN A 596 57.46 -29.58 -51.56
N VAL A 597 58.64 -29.75 -50.98
CA VAL A 597 59.11 -29.16 -49.70
C VAL A 597 60.55 -28.74 -49.82
N SER A 598 61.02 -27.96 -48.86
CA SER A 598 62.34 -27.36 -48.94
C SER A 598 63.33 -27.76 -47.88
N LEU A 599 64.62 -27.66 -48.20
CA LEU A 599 65.73 -28.00 -47.30
C LEU A 599 65.96 -26.94 -46.22
N GLN A 600 66.73 -27.32 -45.20
CA GLN A 600 67.06 -26.52 -44.01
C GLN A 600 68.57 -26.33 -43.78
N ALA A 601 68.94 -25.65 -42.69
CA ALA A 601 70.26 -25.07 -42.34
C ALA A 601 71.49 -26.03 -42.31
N GLY A 602 71.30 -27.30 -42.65
CA GLY A 602 72.35 -28.30 -42.87
C GLY A 602 72.03 -29.29 -44.01
N CYS A 603 71.13 -28.92 -44.93
CA CYS A 603 70.46 -29.79 -45.92
C CYS A 603 69.59 -30.89 -45.28
N GLU A 604 68.41 -30.53 -44.78
CA GLU A 604 67.42 -31.46 -44.20
C GLU A 604 65.99 -31.00 -44.57
N VAL A 605 65.00 -31.87 -44.79
CA VAL A 605 63.60 -31.48 -45.03
C VAL A 605 62.81 -31.47 -43.75
N VAL A 606 62.18 -30.34 -43.49
CA VAL A 606 61.16 -30.27 -42.48
C VAL A 606 59.81 -30.59 -43.06
N VAL A 607 59.10 -31.49 -42.38
CA VAL A 607 57.70 -31.76 -42.65
C VAL A 607 56.93 -30.43 -42.65
N PRO A 608 56.38 -29.99 -43.81
CA PRO A 608 55.72 -28.72 -43.94
C PRO A 608 54.33 -28.78 -43.36
N ASP A 609 53.79 -27.59 -43.16
CA ASP A 609 52.46 -27.42 -42.61
C ASP A 609 51.38 -27.54 -43.68
N PHE A 610 50.63 -28.62 -43.61
CA PHE A 610 49.46 -28.94 -44.38
C PHE A 610 48.15 -28.45 -43.75
N ILE A 611 48.22 -27.83 -42.59
CA ILE A 611 47.05 -27.41 -41.82
C ILE A 611 46.71 -25.94 -42.07
N THR A 612 47.73 -25.13 -42.35
CA THR A 612 47.60 -23.69 -42.58
C THR A 612 47.06 -23.42 -44.00
N GLY A 613 45.88 -22.80 -44.08
CA GLY A 613 45.21 -22.45 -45.34
C GLY A 613 44.17 -23.47 -45.82
N LEU A 614 44.01 -24.60 -45.12
CA LEU A 614 42.84 -25.44 -45.28
C LEU A 614 41.59 -24.67 -44.86
N THR A 615 40.55 -24.71 -45.69
CA THR A 615 39.24 -24.22 -45.30
C THR A 615 38.40 -25.39 -44.84
N GLY A 616 38.14 -25.42 -43.54
CA GLY A 616 37.13 -26.28 -42.95
C GLY A 616 35.82 -25.52 -42.93
N THR A 617 34.74 -26.19 -43.30
CA THR A 617 33.42 -25.70 -42.95
C THR A 617 32.96 -26.46 -41.73
N ASP A 618 32.66 -25.67 -40.72
CA ASP A 618 31.99 -26.09 -39.52
C ASP A 618 30.86 -25.12 -39.29
N ASP A 619 29.79 -25.63 -38.71
CA ASP A 619 28.63 -24.83 -38.39
C ASP A 619 28.99 -23.76 -37.37
N CYS A 620 29.70 -24.09 -36.28
CA CYS A 620 29.83 -23.24 -35.09
C CYS A 620 31.21 -23.06 -34.48
N GLY A 621 32.20 -22.90 -35.34
CA GLY A 621 33.51 -22.48 -34.89
C GLY A 621 34.38 -22.01 -36.03
N GLN A 622 35.53 -21.45 -35.67
CA GLN A 622 36.63 -21.37 -36.61
C GLN A 622 37.38 -22.69 -36.55
N VAL A 623 37.32 -23.45 -37.64
CA VAL A 623 38.06 -24.72 -37.76
C VAL A 623 39.55 -24.45 -37.71
N THR A 624 40.17 -24.92 -36.65
CA THR A 624 41.61 -25.06 -36.49
C THR A 624 42.04 -26.45 -36.94
N PHE A 625 43.31 -26.65 -37.23
CA PHE A 625 43.80 -27.93 -37.74
C PHE A 625 45.14 -28.25 -37.06
N THR A 626 45.44 -29.53 -36.89
CA THR A 626 46.68 -30.08 -36.33
C THR A 626 47.21 -31.18 -37.24
N GLN A 627 48.51 -31.50 -37.23
CA GLN A 627 49.07 -32.56 -38.08
C GLN A 627 50.17 -33.38 -37.39
N SER A 628 50.42 -34.59 -37.91
CA SER A 628 51.44 -35.53 -37.46
C SER A 628 52.07 -36.31 -38.64
N PRO A 629 53.42 -36.35 -38.80
CA PRO A 629 54.42 -35.66 -37.99
C PRO A 629 54.20 -34.14 -37.99
N VAL A 630 54.45 -33.51 -36.85
CA VAL A 630 54.13 -32.10 -36.64
C VAL A 630 54.88 -31.26 -37.66
N ALA A 631 54.20 -30.27 -38.23
CA ALA A 631 54.86 -29.27 -39.05
C ALA A 631 56.11 -28.75 -38.30
N GLY A 632 57.29 -28.82 -38.90
CA GLY A 632 58.55 -28.53 -38.19
C GLY A 632 59.41 -29.76 -37.86
N SER A 633 58.87 -30.98 -37.96
CA SER A 633 59.65 -32.21 -37.72
C SER A 633 60.74 -32.37 -38.77
N VAL A 634 62.00 -32.48 -38.34
CA VAL A 634 63.18 -32.46 -39.23
C VAL A 634 63.52 -33.89 -39.69
N LEU A 635 63.58 -34.08 -41.00
CA LEU A 635 63.92 -35.34 -41.68
C LEU A 635 65.13 -35.07 -42.60
N ALA A 636 66.27 -35.71 -42.40
CA ALA A 636 67.48 -35.42 -43.21
C ALA A 636 67.26 -35.63 -44.73
N SER A 637 67.76 -34.72 -45.60
CA SER A 637 67.38 -34.65 -47.04
C SER A 637 68.35 -33.84 -47.95
N GLY A 638 68.11 -33.77 -49.27
CA GLY A 638 68.85 -32.94 -50.25
C GLY A 638 67.91 -32.29 -51.29
N HIS A 639 68.34 -31.34 -52.15
CA HIS A 639 67.46 -30.73 -53.17
C HIS A 639 67.01 -31.85 -54.16
N GLY A 640 65.85 -32.50 -53.92
CA GLY A 640 65.21 -33.57 -54.74
C GLY A 640 64.42 -34.78 -54.10
N GLN A 641 64.23 -34.97 -52.77
CA GLN A 641 63.86 -36.27 -52.04
C GLN A 641 62.47 -36.35 -51.25
N LYS A 642 61.77 -37.51 -50.99
CA LYS A 642 60.29 -37.59 -50.59
C LYS A 642 59.81 -38.20 -49.19
N HIS A 643 58.66 -37.78 -48.57
CA HIS A 643 58.06 -38.17 -47.21
C HIS A 643 56.48 -38.16 -47.04
N VAL A 644 55.79 -38.52 -45.91
CA VAL A 644 54.28 -38.59 -45.71
C VAL A 644 53.75 -38.02 -44.35
N VAL A 645 52.55 -37.38 -44.29
CA VAL A 645 51.94 -36.66 -43.13
C VAL A 645 50.40 -36.82 -43.00
N THR A 646 49.85 -36.80 -41.77
CA THR A 646 48.40 -36.86 -41.39
C THR A 646 47.91 -35.54 -40.78
N VAL A 647 46.71 -35.05 -41.10
CA VAL A 647 46.09 -33.79 -40.63
C VAL A 647 44.73 -34.04 -39.98
N THR A 648 44.47 -33.40 -38.84
CA THR A 648 43.25 -33.45 -38.02
C THR A 648 42.63 -32.05 -37.91
N ALA A 649 41.38 -31.86 -38.27
CA ALA A 649 40.61 -30.63 -38.07
C ALA A 649 39.93 -30.61 -36.70
N GLN A 650 39.85 -29.45 -36.04
CA GLN A 650 39.17 -29.19 -34.77
C GLN A 650 38.46 -27.84 -34.79
N ASP A 651 37.19 -27.78 -34.44
CA ASP A 651 36.36 -26.56 -34.50
C ASP A 651 36.64 -25.51 -33.40
N GLY A 652 37.52 -25.81 -32.45
CA GLY A 652 37.77 -24.95 -31.28
C GLY A 652 36.76 -25.15 -30.14
N ASN A 653 35.75 -25.98 -30.35
CA ASN A 653 34.70 -26.33 -29.41
C ASN A 653 34.77 -27.82 -28.97
N GLY A 654 35.71 -28.59 -29.52
CA GLY A 654 36.14 -29.91 -29.03
C GLY A 654 35.85 -31.07 -29.98
N ASN A 655 35.31 -30.83 -31.18
CA ASN A 655 34.99 -31.87 -32.16
C ASN A 655 36.05 -31.93 -33.27
N SER A 656 36.31 -33.12 -33.86
CA SER A 656 37.43 -33.31 -34.81
C SER A 656 37.23 -34.32 -35.95
N SER A 657 38.00 -34.19 -37.04
CA SER A 657 38.03 -35.12 -38.21
C SER A 657 39.42 -35.21 -38.88
N GLU A 658 39.81 -36.29 -39.60
CA GLU A 658 41.22 -36.52 -40.06
C GLU A 658 41.42 -36.97 -41.55
N ARG A 659 42.55 -36.60 -42.19
CA ARG A 659 43.01 -36.96 -43.59
C ARG A 659 44.57 -36.96 -43.77
N THR A 660 45.18 -37.44 -44.89
CA THR A 660 46.68 -37.59 -45.09
C THR A 660 47.26 -37.11 -46.46
N VAL A 661 48.60 -36.87 -46.57
CA VAL A 661 49.33 -36.26 -47.73
C VAL A 661 50.86 -36.60 -47.83
N THR A 662 51.47 -36.63 -49.04
CA THR A 662 52.91 -37.00 -49.34
C THR A 662 53.83 -35.78 -49.72
N LEU A 663 55.17 -35.81 -49.61
CA LEU A 663 56.17 -34.69 -49.66
C LEU A 663 57.39 -34.92 -50.60
N ASN A 664 58.02 -33.90 -51.26
CA ASN A 664 59.26 -33.99 -52.12
C ASN A 664 60.26 -32.76 -52.01
N ALA A 665 61.54 -32.89 -51.65
CA ALA A 665 62.52 -31.88 -51.18
C ALA A 665 63.19 -30.97 -52.24
N LEU A 666 63.59 -29.73 -51.91
CA LEU A 666 64.27 -28.70 -52.75
C LEU A 666 65.04 -27.69 -51.86
N ASP A 667 66.30 -27.29 -52.09
CA ASP A 667 66.86 -26.11 -51.40
C ASP A 667 66.07 -24.85 -51.76
N THR A 668 65.34 -24.37 -50.77
CA THR A 668 64.69 -23.06 -50.83
C THR A 668 64.97 -22.29 -49.54
N THR A 669 66.04 -22.65 -48.82
CA THR A 669 66.29 -22.16 -47.47
C THR A 669 66.70 -20.70 -47.56
N PRO A 670 65.88 -19.76 -47.08
CA PRO A 670 66.20 -18.36 -47.25
C PRO A 670 67.15 -17.85 -46.16
N PRO A 671 67.85 -16.71 -46.37
CA PRO A 671 68.85 -16.18 -45.45
C PRO A 671 68.42 -16.00 -43.98
N VAL A 672 69.31 -16.28 -43.03
CA VAL A 672 69.11 -15.96 -41.61
C VAL A 672 69.33 -14.48 -41.33
N LEU A 673 68.24 -13.74 -41.18
CA LEU A 673 68.29 -12.30 -40.93
C LEU A 673 68.38 -11.98 -39.43
N ILE A 674 69.35 -11.15 -39.04
CA ILE A 674 69.54 -10.65 -37.66
C ILE A 674 69.17 -9.18 -37.64
N VAL A 675 68.26 -8.81 -36.75
CA VAL A 675 67.69 -7.46 -36.67
C VAL A 675 67.70 -6.95 -35.22
N GLN A 676 67.64 -5.62 -35.06
CA GLN A 676 67.53 -4.92 -33.79
C GLN A 676 66.23 -4.13 -33.71
N ASN A 677 65.64 -4.12 -32.51
CA ASN A 677 64.48 -3.29 -32.22
C ASN A 677 64.92 -1.83 -32.09
N ILE A 678 64.11 -0.93 -32.62
CA ILE A 678 64.38 0.52 -32.53
C ILE A 678 63.13 1.26 -32.07
N THR A 679 63.32 2.40 -31.44
CA THR A 679 62.22 3.29 -31.04
C THR A 679 62.33 4.62 -31.79
N ARG A 680 61.20 5.11 -32.31
CA ARG A 680 61.08 6.41 -33.00
C ARG A 680 59.81 7.12 -32.57
N THR A 681 59.84 8.44 -32.41
CA THR A 681 58.67 9.22 -32.00
C THR A 681 58.05 9.89 -33.23
N LEU A 682 56.72 9.83 -33.37
CA LEU A 682 56.02 10.50 -34.48
C LEU A 682 56.24 12.02 -34.44
N GLN A 683 56.43 12.62 -35.61
CA GLN A 683 56.44 14.07 -35.80
C GLN A 683 55.50 14.42 -36.95
N ASN A 684 54.48 15.25 -36.68
CA ASN A 684 53.45 15.62 -37.66
C ASN A 684 52.75 14.40 -38.31
N GLY A 685 52.47 13.37 -37.50
CA GLY A 685 51.66 12.22 -37.89
C GLY A 685 52.40 11.13 -38.65
N THR A 686 53.70 11.31 -38.94
CA THR A 686 54.51 10.32 -39.64
C THR A 686 55.95 10.24 -39.12
N VAL A 687 56.63 9.12 -39.36
CA VAL A 687 58.08 8.98 -39.18
C VAL A 687 58.61 7.88 -40.11
N SER A 688 59.80 8.05 -40.68
CA SER A 688 60.41 7.06 -41.57
C SER A 688 61.57 6.30 -40.92
N VAL A 689 61.75 5.06 -41.36
CA VAL A 689 62.79 4.10 -40.94
C VAL A 689 63.30 3.39 -42.20
N THR A 690 64.60 3.14 -42.26
CA THR A 690 65.26 2.43 -43.35
C THR A 690 65.68 1.02 -42.94
N ALA A 691 65.90 0.15 -43.93
CA ALA A 691 66.29 -1.25 -43.70
C ALA A 691 67.64 -1.38 -42.97
N ALA A 692 68.50 -0.38 -43.11
CA ALA A 692 69.78 -0.30 -42.39
C ALA A 692 69.61 0.04 -40.90
N ASP A 693 68.56 0.79 -40.51
CA ASP A 693 68.34 1.16 -39.11
C ASP A 693 68.06 -0.06 -38.22
N VAL A 694 67.51 -1.12 -38.82
CA VAL A 694 67.06 -2.32 -38.10
C VAL A 694 67.90 -3.56 -38.37
N ASN A 695 68.74 -3.61 -39.41
CA ASN A 695 69.63 -4.75 -39.65
C ASN A 695 70.78 -4.78 -38.64
N ASN A 696 71.00 -5.94 -38.03
CA ASN A 696 71.97 -6.17 -36.95
C ASN A 696 72.85 -7.41 -37.21
N GLY A 697 73.18 -7.69 -38.48
CA GLY A 697 74.21 -8.69 -38.86
C GLY A 697 73.74 -9.97 -39.57
N SER A 698 72.72 -9.90 -40.42
CA SER A 698 72.13 -11.02 -41.20
C SER A 698 73.13 -11.86 -42.05
N TYR A 699 72.89 -13.19 -42.20
CA TYR A 699 73.69 -14.22 -42.93
C TYR A 699 72.80 -15.30 -43.62
N ASP A 700 73.31 -16.40 -44.20
CA ASP A 700 72.52 -17.54 -44.76
C ASP A 700 73.21 -18.90 -44.50
N ASN A 701 72.47 -20.03 -44.58
CA ASN A 701 73.01 -21.39 -44.45
C ASN A 701 73.86 -21.82 -45.66
N CYS A 702 73.65 -21.20 -46.84
CA CYS A 702 74.42 -21.41 -48.06
C CYS A 702 75.13 -20.12 -48.54
N ALA A 703 74.43 -19.00 -48.86
CA ALA A 703 75.00 -17.68 -49.23
C ALA A 703 74.00 -16.48 -49.33
N LEU A 704 74.22 -15.31 -48.69
CA LEU A 704 73.28 -14.15 -48.64
C LEU A 704 73.59 -12.96 -49.60
N ASN A 705 72.58 -12.34 -50.23
CA ASN A 705 72.68 -11.15 -51.10
C ASN A 705 72.27 -9.83 -50.40
N THR A 706 73.23 -8.97 -50.04
CA THR A 706 72.98 -7.74 -49.25
C THR A 706 72.36 -6.56 -50.00
N GLY A 707 72.36 -6.57 -51.34
CA GLY A 707 71.71 -5.54 -52.17
C GLY A 707 70.19 -5.68 -52.26
N SER A 708 69.64 -6.79 -51.75
CA SER A 708 68.22 -7.12 -51.74
C SER A 708 67.45 -6.61 -50.52
N PHE A 709 68.13 -5.94 -49.59
CA PHE A 709 67.57 -5.52 -48.30
C PHE A 709 66.42 -4.53 -48.47
N SER A 710 65.25 -4.93 -47.99
CA SER A 710 64.03 -4.12 -48.02
C SER A 710 63.29 -4.22 -46.69
N LEU A 711 62.41 -3.27 -46.42
CA LEU A 711 61.47 -3.34 -45.31
C LEU A 711 60.07 -3.30 -45.86
N SER A 712 59.19 -4.12 -45.29
CA SER A 712 57.77 -4.15 -45.63
C SER A 712 57.06 -2.82 -45.35
N GLN A 713 57.63 -2.00 -44.47
CA GLN A 713 57.15 -0.65 -44.19
C GLN A 713 58.31 0.24 -43.75
N THR A 714 58.49 1.35 -44.45
CA THR A 714 59.56 2.33 -44.19
C THR A 714 59.02 3.66 -43.70
N THR A 715 57.69 3.86 -43.73
CA THR A 715 57.02 5.06 -43.23
C THR A 715 55.89 4.63 -42.32
N PHE A 716 55.89 5.13 -41.10
CA PHE A 716 54.90 4.83 -40.07
C PHE A 716 54.06 6.06 -39.81
N THR A 717 52.77 5.84 -39.58
CA THR A 717 51.81 6.90 -39.28
C THR A 717 51.16 6.66 -37.92
N CYS A 718 50.14 7.43 -37.59
CA CYS A 718 49.39 7.29 -36.35
C CYS A 718 48.68 5.95 -36.16
N ALA A 719 48.34 5.26 -37.26
CA ALA A 719 47.82 3.89 -37.22
C ALA A 719 48.85 2.89 -36.71
N ASN A 720 50.11 3.30 -36.67
CA ASN A 720 51.26 2.51 -36.25
C ASN A 720 51.78 2.98 -34.89
N ILE A 721 50.96 3.52 -33.98
CA ILE A 721 51.45 3.87 -32.63
C ILE A 721 51.60 2.60 -31.78
N GLY A 722 52.71 2.51 -31.05
CA GLY A 722 53.09 1.34 -30.27
C GLY A 722 54.12 0.48 -31.00
N THR A 723 54.20 -0.79 -30.62
CA THR A 723 55.14 -1.75 -31.20
C THR A 723 54.63 -2.16 -32.59
N ASN A 724 55.36 -1.79 -33.65
CA ASN A 724 55.09 -2.27 -34.99
C ASN A 724 56.14 -3.27 -35.40
N THR A 725 55.64 -4.36 -35.93
CA THR A 725 56.46 -5.44 -36.43
C THR A 725 56.64 -5.19 -37.91
N VAL A 726 57.84 -4.77 -38.32
CA VAL A 726 58.18 -4.65 -39.74
C VAL A 726 59.05 -5.78 -40.18
N THR A 727 58.78 -6.23 -41.39
CA THR A 727 59.39 -7.38 -41.99
C THR A 727 60.58 -6.88 -42.81
N PHE A 728 61.78 -7.11 -42.31
CA PHE A 728 63.02 -6.90 -43.03
C PHE A 728 63.25 -8.10 -43.93
N THR A 729 63.40 -7.87 -45.23
CA THR A 729 63.43 -8.89 -46.26
C THR A 729 64.72 -8.81 -47.06
N ALA A 730 65.30 -9.98 -47.35
CA ALA A 730 66.51 -10.14 -48.13
C ALA A 730 66.53 -11.50 -48.82
N LEU A 731 67.19 -11.59 -49.97
CA LEU A 731 67.35 -12.80 -50.79
C LEU A 731 68.73 -13.44 -50.58
N ASP A 732 68.81 -14.76 -50.70
CA ASP A 732 70.06 -15.50 -50.93
C ASP A 732 70.42 -15.54 -52.43
N GLU A 733 71.53 -16.21 -52.77
CA GLU A 733 71.96 -16.38 -54.16
C GLU A 733 71.18 -17.44 -54.97
N ALA A 734 70.50 -18.39 -54.31
CA ALA A 734 69.63 -19.37 -54.97
C ALA A 734 68.24 -18.79 -55.34
N GLY A 735 67.98 -17.54 -54.95
CA GLY A 735 66.75 -16.79 -55.21
C GLY A 735 65.71 -16.95 -54.10
N ASN A 736 66.07 -17.53 -52.96
CA ASN A 736 65.19 -17.70 -51.82
C ASN A 736 65.22 -16.47 -50.94
N GLU A 737 64.04 -15.98 -50.59
CA GLU A 737 63.83 -14.72 -49.88
C GLU A 737 63.51 -14.99 -48.42
N ALA A 738 64.37 -14.53 -47.51
CA ALA A 738 64.04 -14.52 -46.10
C ALA A 738 63.48 -13.20 -45.73
N SER A 739 62.58 -13.24 -44.77
CA SER A 739 62.23 -12.05 -44.06
C SER A 739 62.17 -12.30 -42.57
N VAL A 740 62.76 -11.42 -41.78
CA VAL A 740 62.64 -11.44 -40.33
C VAL A 740 61.93 -10.18 -39.88
N THR A 741 61.08 -10.33 -38.89
CA THR A 741 60.41 -9.19 -38.33
C THR A 741 61.22 -8.58 -37.19
N THR A 742 61.32 -7.27 -37.17
CA THR A 742 61.86 -6.51 -36.03
C THR A 742 60.83 -5.55 -35.52
N THR A 743 60.94 -5.20 -34.23
CA THR A 743 60.04 -4.23 -33.63
C THR A 743 60.58 -2.82 -33.83
N VAL A 744 59.82 -2.04 -34.58
CA VAL A 744 59.91 -0.58 -34.58
C VAL A 744 58.82 -0.07 -33.63
N THR A 745 59.23 0.31 -32.42
CA THR A 745 58.31 0.93 -31.46
C THR A 745 58.15 2.39 -31.80
N ILE A 746 56.95 2.74 -32.25
CA ILE A 746 56.58 4.11 -32.57
C ILE A 746 55.91 4.73 -31.36
N VAL A 747 56.55 5.74 -30.78
CA VAL A 747 56.01 6.47 -29.64
C VAL A 747 55.09 7.57 -30.17
N GLY A 748 53.83 7.52 -29.76
CA GLY A 748 52.79 8.49 -30.04
C GLY A 748 51.55 8.18 -29.21
N ALA A 749 50.45 8.90 -29.44
CA ALA A 749 49.15 8.62 -28.86
C ALA A 749 48.06 8.82 -29.91
N ILE A 750 47.01 7.99 -29.88
CA ILE A 750 45.81 8.22 -30.68
C ILE A 750 44.86 9.04 -29.82
N PRO A 751 44.38 10.22 -30.29
CA PRO A 751 43.35 10.95 -29.59
C PRO A 751 42.08 10.10 -29.44
N ALA A 752 41.42 10.15 -28.29
CA ALA A 752 40.11 9.50 -28.09
C ALA A 752 39.05 10.60 -27.93
N PRO A 753 38.60 11.21 -29.04
CA PRO A 753 37.68 12.34 -28.96
C PRO A 753 36.29 11.89 -28.50
N ALA A 754 35.71 12.63 -27.56
CA ALA A 754 34.30 12.50 -27.19
C ALA A 754 33.63 13.88 -27.18
N ILE A 755 32.41 13.97 -27.70
CA ILE A 755 31.65 15.23 -27.78
C ILE A 755 30.61 15.25 -26.67
N GLN A 756 30.71 16.26 -25.81
CA GLN A 756 29.69 16.60 -24.82
C GLN A 756 28.82 17.73 -25.38
N VAL A 757 27.51 17.59 -25.24
CA VAL A 757 26.53 18.60 -25.67
C VAL A 757 25.96 19.29 -24.44
N SER A 758 25.90 20.62 -24.48
CA SER A 758 25.24 21.40 -23.44
C SER A 758 24.46 22.56 -24.06
N ARG A 759 23.43 23.03 -23.36
CA ARG A 759 22.58 24.13 -23.82
C ARG A 759 23.09 25.46 -23.28
N THR A 760 22.99 26.53 -24.07
CA THR A 760 23.32 27.89 -23.59
C THR A 760 22.27 28.47 -22.63
N ASP A 761 21.11 27.83 -22.54
CA ASP A 761 19.97 28.18 -21.67
C ASP A 761 19.39 26.88 -21.07
N GLN A 762 19.02 26.92 -19.79
CA GLN A 762 18.46 25.78 -19.04
C GLN A 762 16.92 25.68 -19.11
N THR A 763 16.27 26.48 -19.94
CA THR A 763 14.82 26.44 -20.17
C THR A 763 14.39 25.03 -20.57
N TYR A 764 13.47 24.46 -19.81
CA TYR A 764 12.99 23.09 -20.02
C TYR A 764 12.16 23.00 -21.31
N THR A 765 12.64 22.18 -22.25
CA THR A 765 11.99 21.96 -23.56
C THR A 765 11.34 20.59 -23.70
N GLY A 766 11.61 19.65 -22.78
CA GLY A 766 11.17 18.25 -22.89
C GLY A 766 11.84 17.45 -24.02
N LEU A 767 12.83 18.02 -24.71
CA LEU A 767 13.57 17.39 -25.81
C LEU A 767 14.93 16.84 -25.32
N PRO A 768 15.51 15.82 -26.00
CA PRO A 768 16.87 15.34 -25.73
C PRO A 768 17.92 16.46 -25.79
N GLU A 769 19.03 16.34 -25.05
CA GLU A 769 20.05 17.39 -24.93
C GLU A 769 20.66 17.84 -26.27
N ASN A 770 20.74 16.93 -27.25
CA ASN A 770 21.17 17.20 -28.62
C ASN A 770 20.04 17.71 -29.55
N THR A 771 18.92 18.17 -29.01
CA THR A 771 17.82 18.76 -29.79
C THR A 771 17.59 20.23 -29.42
N LEU A 772 17.56 21.11 -30.43
CA LEU A 772 17.20 22.52 -30.32
C LEU A 772 15.80 22.78 -30.90
N ALA A 773 15.07 23.71 -30.27
CA ALA A 773 13.79 24.19 -30.77
C ALA A 773 13.90 25.68 -31.13
N LEU A 774 13.87 26.00 -32.42
CA LEU A 774 13.94 27.39 -32.87
C LEU A 774 12.70 28.14 -32.38
N GLY A 775 12.92 29.26 -31.69
CA GLY A 775 11.87 30.08 -31.09
C GLY A 775 11.51 29.78 -29.64
N TYR A 776 12.08 28.73 -29.02
CA TYR A 776 11.83 28.42 -27.62
C TYR A 776 12.99 27.72 -26.89
N GLY A 777 13.39 28.25 -25.74
CA GLY A 777 14.53 27.76 -24.96
C GLY A 777 15.87 28.11 -25.60
N ALA A 778 16.90 27.30 -25.32
CA ALA A 778 18.22 27.52 -25.90
C ALA A 778 18.14 27.60 -27.42
N GLN A 779 18.68 28.68 -27.98
CA GLN A 779 18.79 28.88 -29.43
C GLN A 779 20.16 28.45 -29.97
N GLN A 780 21.03 27.99 -29.07
CA GLN A 780 22.39 27.57 -29.36
C GLN A 780 22.76 26.36 -28.49
N LEU A 781 23.58 25.46 -29.03
CA LEU A 781 24.24 24.41 -28.25
C LEU A 781 25.73 24.70 -28.15
N ILE A 782 26.31 24.39 -27.00
CA ILE A 782 27.76 24.33 -26.81
C ILE A 782 28.17 22.88 -27.04
N LEU A 783 29.00 22.67 -28.05
CA LEU A 783 29.62 21.38 -28.35
C LEU A 783 31.06 21.44 -27.81
N THR A 784 31.36 20.57 -26.85
CA THR A 784 32.70 20.49 -26.23
C THR A 784 33.32 19.15 -26.59
N ALA A 785 34.36 19.18 -27.41
CA ALA A 785 35.21 18.03 -27.66
C ALA A 785 36.21 17.88 -26.52
N THR A 786 36.33 16.65 -26.02
CA THR A 786 37.33 16.25 -25.04
C THR A 786 38.32 15.28 -25.68
N ASN A 787 39.54 15.23 -25.19
CA ASN A 787 40.54 14.23 -25.60
C ASN A 787 41.14 13.58 -24.35
N GLY A 788 40.77 12.33 -24.07
CA GLY A 788 41.14 11.63 -22.84
C GLY A 788 42.61 11.19 -22.72
N THR A 789 43.46 11.41 -23.74
CA THR A 789 44.77 10.74 -23.85
C THR A 789 45.99 11.67 -23.99
N SER A 790 45.85 13.00 -23.98
CA SER A 790 46.99 13.92 -24.13
C SER A 790 47.66 14.27 -22.79
N ALA A 791 48.97 14.01 -22.68
CA ALA A 791 49.77 14.33 -21.50
C ALA A 791 50.49 15.70 -21.58
N ALA A 792 50.48 16.38 -22.74
CA ALA A 792 51.32 17.56 -22.99
C ALA A 792 50.56 18.83 -23.46
N GLY A 793 49.24 18.80 -23.64
CA GLY A 793 48.40 20.00 -23.75
C GLY A 793 48.39 20.74 -25.10
N ASN A 794 49.02 20.21 -26.16
CA ASN A 794 49.10 20.88 -27.48
C ASN A 794 48.21 20.19 -28.53
N THR A 795 46.88 20.23 -28.32
CA THR A 795 45.87 19.60 -29.18
C THR A 795 45.13 20.65 -30.04
N THR A 796 44.96 20.37 -31.33
CA THR A 796 44.18 21.19 -32.27
C THR A 796 42.85 20.51 -32.62
N TYR A 797 41.82 21.31 -32.90
CA TYR A 797 40.47 20.82 -33.18
C TYR A 797 40.05 21.34 -34.55
N THR A 798 39.28 20.55 -35.30
CA THR A 798 38.72 20.96 -36.60
C THR A 798 37.31 20.40 -36.75
N TRP A 799 36.30 21.26 -36.70
CA TRP A 799 34.89 20.87 -36.83
C TRP A 799 34.39 21.02 -38.27
N SER A 800 33.56 20.06 -38.71
CA SER A 800 32.91 20.04 -40.02
C SER A 800 31.49 19.45 -39.91
N PRO A 801 30.49 19.98 -40.65
CA PRO A 801 30.56 21.18 -41.47
C PRO A 801 30.68 22.46 -40.62
N ALA A 802 31.24 23.54 -41.19
CA ALA A 802 31.40 24.82 -40.50
C ALA A 802 30.07 25.58 -40.28
N ALA A 803 29.03 25.22 -41.05
CA ALA A 803 27.76 25.92 -41.06
C ALA A 803 27.12 25.93 -39.66
N GLY A 804 26.81 27.14 -39.16
CA GLY A 804 26.22 27.36 -37.85
C GLY A 804 27.17 27.28 -36.66
N LEU A 805 28.45 26.94 -36.82
CA LEU A 805 29.42 26.88 -35.72
C LEU A 805 30.12 28.23 -35.51
N SER A 806 30.27 28.66 -34.26
CA SER A 806 30.95 29.93 -33.91
C SER A 806 32.44 29.91 -34.18
N THR A 807 33.06 28.73 -34.13
CA THR A 807 34.44 28.48 -34.50
C THR A 807 34.57 27.03 -34.96
N THR A 808 35.47 26.77 -35.90
CA THR A 808 35.78 25.41 -36.32
C THR A 808 37.09 24.90 -35.75
N SER A 809 37.89 25.73 -35.07
CA SER A 809 39.27 25.40 -34.69
C SER A 809 39.52 25.23 -33.19
N SER A 810 38.47 25.34 -32.36
CA SER A 810 38.54 25.27 -30.89
C SER A 810 37.95 23.95 -30.37
N GLY A 811 38.41 23.51 -29.19
CA GLY A 811 37.85 22.35 -28.48
C GLY A 811 36.40 22.55 -28.05
N THR A 812 36.00 23.80 -27.84
CA THR A 812 34.60 24.18 -27.62
C THR A 812 34.13 25.09 -28.75
N THR A 813 32.97 24.77 -29.32
CA THR A 813 32.29 25.59 -30.32
C THR A 813 30.81 25.72 -30.00
N VAL A 814 30.19 26.80 -30.47
CA VAL A 814 28.76 27.07 -30.27
C VAL A 814 28.03 26.89 -31.59
N PHE A 815 27.11 25.94 -31.64
CA PHE A 815 26.22 25.74 -32.79
C PHE A 815 24.98 26.62 -32.68
N THR A 816 24.73 27.42 -33.72
CA THR A 816 23.56 28.27 -33.94
C THR A 816 22.91 27.87 -35.27
N PRO A 817 21.76 27.20 -35.26
CA PRO A 817 21.09 26.79 -36.50
C PRO A 817 20.41 27.97 -37.21
N GLU A 818 20.50 27.97 -38.54
CA GLU A 818 19.79 28.93 -39.41
C GLU A 818 18.39 28.44 -39.81
N ALA A 819 18.16 27.12 -39.82
CA ALA A 819 16.90 26.48 -40.18
C ALA A 819 16.66 25.22 -39.34
N ALA A 820 15.45 24.66 -39.42
CA ALA A 820 15.18 23.33 -38.88
C ALA A 820 15.76 22.25 -39.79
N GLY A 821 16.17 21.14 -39.19
CA GLY A 821 16.81 20.03 -39.87
C GLY A 821 17.75 19.27 -38.95
N THR A 822 18.26 18.16 -39.46
CA THR A 822 19.23 17.32 -38.76
C THR A 822 20.64 17.73 -39.17
N TYR A 823 21.46 18.07 -38.19
CA TYR A 823 22.83 18.54 -38.37
C TYR A 823 23.79 17.55 -37.74
N THR A 824 24.63 16.92 -38.55
CA THR A 824 25.68 16.03 -38.04
C THR A 824 27.01 16.77 -38.06
N PHE A 825 27.58 16.99 -36.88
CA PHE A 825 28.90 17.60 -36.72
C PHE A 825 29.94 16.54 -36.44
N THR A 826 31.04 16.62 -37.16
CA THR A 826 32.24 15.82 -36.95
C THR A 826 33.34 16.73 -36.43
N VAL A 827 33.90 16.42 -35.26
CA VAL A 827 35.15 17.04 -34.79
C VAL A 827 36.30 16.12 -35.14
N THR A 828 37.32 16.68 -35.77
CA THR A 828 38.64 16.05 -35.92
C THR A 828 39.57 16.64 -34.87
N VAL A 829 40.13 15.80 -34.01
CA VAL A 829 41.04 16.22 -32.95
C VAL A 829 42.43 15.73 -33.29
N THR A 830 43.40 16.64 -33.44
CA THR A 830 44.79 16.30 -33.77
C THR A 830 45.72 16.67 -32.62
N ASN A 831 46.47 15.69 -32.09
CA ASN A 831 47.34 15.90 -30.93
C ASN A 831 48.78 16.32 -31.31
N GLU A 832 49.65 16.42 -30.30
CA GLU A 832 51.06 16.84 -30.42
C GLU A 832 51.92 15.93 -31.30
N PHE A 833 51.52 14.68 -31.52
CA PHE A 833 52.21 13.72 -32.40
C PHE A 833 51.75 13.84 -33.86
N GLY A 834 50.77 14.69 -34.15
CA GLY A 834 50.15 14.89 -35.46
C GLY A 834 49.11 13.83 -35.82
N CYS A 835 48.59 13.10 -34.82
CA CYS A 835 47.58 12.07 -35.00
C CYS A 835 46.18 12.61 -34.80
N SER A 836 45.30 12.31 -35.75
CA SER A 836 43.93 12.81 -35.76
C SER A 836 42.90 11.69 -35.66
N GLU A 837 41.90 11.88 -34.80
CA GLU A 837 40.71 11.03 -34.74
C GLU A 837 39.45 11.87 -34.80
N THR A 838 38.33 11.23 -35.16
CA THR A 838 37.06 11.92 -35.29
C THR A 838 36.00 11.43 -34.31
N ALA A 839 35.18 12.35 -33.83
CA ALA A 839 33.93 12.03 -33.14
C ALA A 839 32.77 12.74 -33.85
N GLN A 840 31.60 12.11 -33.83
CA GLN A 840 30.39 12.67 -34.43
C GLN A 840 29.29 12.86 -33.41
N VAL A 841 28.54 13.95 -33.57
CA VAL A 841 27.30 14.20 -32.86
C VAL A 841 26.23 14.62 -33.84
N THR A 842 25.03 14.07 -33.71
CA THR A 842 23.87 14.50 -34.49
C THR A 842 23.00 15.39 -33.62
N VAL A 843 22.81 16.63 -34.06
CA VAL A 843 21.93 17.62 -33.45
C VAL A 843 20.66 17.72 -34.26
N GLN A 844 19.51 17.56 -33.60
CA GLN A 844 18.21 17.76 -34.24
C GLN A 844 17.74 19.20 -34.00
N VAL A 845 17.26 19.88 -35.05
CA VAL A 845 16.67 21.21 -34.93
C VAL A 845 15.26 21.18 -35.46
N ILE A 846 14.31 21.54 -34.61
CA ILE A 846 12.91 21.68 -35.00
C ILE A 846 12.53 23.16 -35.02
N ASP A 847 11.72 23.57 -35.99
CA ASP A 847 11.17 24.93 -36.00
C ASP A 847 9.84 24.90 -35.27
N VAL A 848 9.80 25.58 -34.14
CA VAL A 848 8.58 25.70 -33.34
C VAL A 848 8.10 27.13 -33.31
N ARG A 849 8.61 28.02 -34.16
CA ARG A 849 8.06 29.37 -34.29
C ARG A 849 6.74 29.30 -35.04
N CYS A 850 5.77 30.06 -34.56
CA CYS A 850 4.53 30.29 -35.28
C CYS A 850 3.92 31.65 -34.93
N GLY A 851 2.79 31.99 -35.56
CA GLY A 851 2.28 33.36 -35.57
C GLY A 851 2.84 34.16 -36.75
N THR A 852 2.27 35.35 -37.01
CA THR A 852 2.57 36.13 -38.22
C THR A 852 3.96 36.76 -38.23
N LYS A 853 4.64 36.81 -37.08
CA LYS A 853 6.02 37.31 -36.95
C LYS A 853 6.96 36.30 -36.26
N GLY A 854 6.52 35.04 -36.09
CA GLY A 854 7.28 34.02 -35.36
C GLY A 854 7.40 34.30 -33.86
N GLU A 855 6.47 35.08 -33.30
CA GLU A 855 6.48 35.54 -31.91
C GLU A 855 5.87 34.54 -30.91
N LYS A 856 5.31 33.43 -31.42
CA LYS A 856 4.69 32.35 -30.64
C LYS A 856 5.42 31.04 -30.86
N VAL A 857 5.17 30.09 -29.97
CA VAL A 857 5.73 28.75 -29.97
C VAL A 857 4.62 27.75 -30.31
N LEU A 858 4.89 26.90 -31.29
CA LEU A 858 4.07 25.80 -31.72
C LEU A 858 4.24 24.64 -30.75
N VAL A 859 3.15 24.25 -30.11
CA VAL A 859 3.08 23.09 -29.22
C VAL A 859 2.04 22.12 -29.74
N CYS A 860 2.35 20.83 -29.66
CA CYS A 860 1.35 19.79 -29.80
C CYS A 860 0.71 19.53 -28.45
N ASN A 861 -0.58 19.84 -28.34
CA ASN A 861 -1.36 19.60 -27.14
C ASN A 861 -2.07 18.24 -27.27
N THR A 862 -1.49 17.19 -26.71
CA THR A 862 -2.07 15.84 -26.69
C THR A 862 -3.04 15.71 -25.51
N THR A 863 -4.27 15.25 -25.78
CA THR A 863 -5.34 15.16 -24.75
C THR A 863 -5.46 13.75 -24.13
N GLY A 864 -4.56 12.82 -24.49
CA GLY A 864 -4.62 11.43 -24.05
C GLY A 864 -5.78 10.60 -24.62
N SER A 865 -6.49 11.09 -25.65
CA SER A 865 -7.61 10.38 -26.29
C SER A 865 -7.22 9.81 -27.66
N VAL A 866 -7.56 8.53 -27.90
CA VAL A 866 -7.33 7.81 -29.17
C VAL A 866 -8.08 8.42 -30.36
N SER A 867 -9.11 9.25 -30.08
CA SER A 867 -9.93 9.93 -31.09
C SER A 867 -9.52 11.38 -31.36
N ASN A 868 -8.48 11.90 -30.70
CA ASN A 868 -7.97 13.25 -30.92
C ASN A 868 -6.43 13.27 -30.79
N PRO A 869 -5.70 13.02 -31.90
CA PRO A 869 -4.26 12.71 -31.88
C PRO A 869 -3.35 13.87 -31.44
N GLY A 870 -3.92 15.03 -31.09
CA GLY A 870 -3.23 16.23 -30.64
C GLY A 870 -3.62 17.41 -31.52
N SER A 871 -3.79 18.58 -30.90
CA SER A 871 -4.00 19.83 -31.63
C SER A 871 -2.72 20.64 -31.61
N GLU A 872 -2.28 21.09 -32.78
CA GLU A 872 -1.21 22.07 -32.92
C GLU A 872 -1.75 23.45 -32.50
N ILE A 873 -1.10 24.08 -31.53
CA ILE A 873 -1.52 25.36 -30.98
C ILE A 873 -0.31 26.30 -30.90
N CYS A 874 -0.51 27.54 -31.33
CA CYS A 874 0.46 28.61 -31.19
C CYS A 874 0.27 29.39 -29.90
N VAL A 875 1.20 29.22 -28.97
CA VAL A 875 1.12 29.80 -27.62
C VAL A 875 2.25 30.80 -27.38
N SER A 876 2.10 31.71 -26.43
CA SER A 876 3.22 32.60 -26.06
C SER A 876 4.35 31.78 -25.40
N PRO A 877 5.63 32.18 -25.53
CA PRO A 877 6.74 31.47 -24.88
C PRO A 877 6.53 31.20 -23.38
N ASN A 878 5.94 32.14 -22.65
CA ASN A 878 5.64 31.99 -21.21
C ASN A 878 4.61 30.89 -20.90
N ALA A 879 3.77 30.52 -21.86
CA ALA A 879 2.75 29.48 -21.67
C ALA A 879 3.27 28.07 -21.93
N VAL A 880 4.38 27.92 -22.68
CA VAL A 880 4.93 26.62 -23.11
C VAL A 880 5.26 25.67 -21.94
N PRO A 881 5.86 26.10 -20.80
CA PRO A 881 6.12 25.18 -19.69
C PRO A 881 4.86 24.49 -19.16
N ALA A 882 3.71 25.17 -19.19
CA ALA A 882 2.45 24.59 -18.74
C ALA A 882 1.93 23.50 -19.70
N TYR A 883 2.18 23.61 -21.00
CA TYR A 883 1.83 22.59 -21.98
C TYR A 883 2.74 21.37 -21.87
N LEU A 884 4.05 21.59 -21.73
CA LEU A 884 5.03 20.50 -21.53
C LEU A 884 4.75 19.74 -20.23
N LYS A 885 4.36 20.43 -19.15
CA LYS A 885 3.97 19.80 -17.86
C LYS A 885 2.71 18.93 -17.96
N ASN A 886 1.80 19.25 -18.89
CA ASN A 886 0.55 18.51 -19.10
C ASN A 886 0.64 17.45 -20.20
N GLY A 887 1.86 17.04 -20.59
CA GLY A 887 2.09 15.96 -21.55
C GLY A 887 2.14 16.38 -23.02
N GLY A 888 2.04 17.67 -23.31
CA GLY A 888 2.28 18.21 -24.65
C GLY A 888 3.75 18.19 -25.05
N SER A 889 4.03 18.29 -26.35
CA SER A 889 5.39 18.33 -26.90
C SER A 889 5.59 19.60 -27.74
N LEU A 890 6.86 19.98 -27.96
CA LEU A 890 7.20 21.08 -28.86
C LEU A 890 7.08 20.64 -30.32
N GLY A 891 6.48 21.49 -31.16
CA GLY A 891 6.32 21.24 -32.61
C GLY A 891 4.98 20.63 -33.02
N ALA A 892 4.94 20.09 -34.24
CA ALA A 892 3.76 19.51 -34.88
C ALA A 892 3.31 18.19 -34.23
N CYS A 893 2.02 17.87 -34.28
CA CYS A 893 1.47 16.66 -33.66
C CYS A 893 1.73 15.36 -34.46
N SER A 894 2.28 15.47 -35.67
CA SER A 894 2.41 14.37 -36.64
C SER A 894 3.86 13.93 -36.93
N GLY A 895 4.86 14.49 -36.22
CA GLY A 895 6.27 14.11 -36.33
C GLY A 895 6.65 12.99 -35.35
N GLY A 896 7.29 11.93 -35.86
CA GLY A 896 7.56 10.67 -35.16
C GLY A 896 8.21 10.78 -33.77
N THR A 897 7.81 9.82 -32.94
CA THR A 897 8.17 9.55 -31.54
C THR A 897 9.63 9.82 -31.19
N ILE A 898 9.92 10.93 -30.50
CA ILE A 898 11.16 11.08 -29.74
C ILE A 898 10.86 10.60 -28.31
N THR A 899 11.21 9.35 -28.02
CA THR A 899 11.15 8.78 -26.67
C THR A 899 12.14 9.49 -25.76
N ALA A 900 11.65 10.24 -24.77
CA ALA A 900 12.46 10.79 -23.70
C ALA A 900 12.94 9.66 -22.79
N SER A 901 14.17 9.18 -22.96
CA SER A 901 14.84 8.32 -21.99
C SER A 901 15.46 9.16 -20.87
N GLN A 902 14.98 8.92 -19.66
CA GLN A 902 15.64 9.09 -18.35
C GLN A 902 16.45 10.37 -18.09
N PHE A 903 15.83 11.31 -17.37
CA PHE A 903 16.48 11.98 -16.24
C PHE A 903 15.52 12.03 -15.05
N THR A 904 15.98 11.48 -13.93
CA THR A 904 15.40 11.61 -12.61
C THR A 904 15.73 12.98 -12.03
N GLU A 905 14.72 13.71 -11.56
CA GLU A 905 14.92 14.71 -10.52
C GLU A 905 13.84 14.57 -9.45
N ALA A 906 14.32 14.27 -8.24
CA ALA A 906 13.55 14.34 -7.03
C ALA A 906 13.12 15.79 -6.77
N ASN A 907 11.82 16.04 -6.54
CA ASN A 907 11.34 16.86 -5.42
C ASN A 907 9.81 16.95 -5.37
N LEU A 908 9.32 16.97 -4.13
CA LEU A 908 7.93 17.03 -3.68
C LEU A 908 7.10 18.14 -4.34
N VAL A 909 5.89 17.83 -4.83
CA VAL A 909 4.85 18.84 -5.09
C VAL A 909 3.55 18.41 -4.39
N MET A 910 3.30 18.97 -3.20
CA MET A 910 1.95 19.02 -2.64
C MET A 910 1.12 20.01 -3.47
N ALA A 911 -0.17 19.73 -3.68
CA ALA A 911 -1.10 20.60 -4.43
C ALA A 911 -1.64 21.75 -3.54
N PRO A 912 -2.08 22.88 -4.13
CA PRO A 912 -2.76 23.95 -3.39
C PRO A 912 -4.07 23.47 -2.77
N VAL A 913 -4.36 23.91 -1.55
CA VAL A 913 -5.54 23.50 -0.78
C VAL A 913 -6.53 24.66 -0.77
N LEU A 914 -7.78 24.39 -1.15
CA LEU A 914 -8.91 25.32 -1.03
C LEU A 914 -10.07 24.56 -0.39
N THR A 915 -10.47 24.95 0.81
CA THR A 915 -11.54 24.27 1.57
C THR A 915 -12.45 25.29 2.26
N ALA A 916 -13.66 24.87 2.60
CA ALA A 916 -14.58 25.66 3.42
C ALA A 916 -15.10 24.80 4.57
N PHE A 917 -14.99 25.32 5.80
CA PHE A 917 -15.44 24.63 6.99
C PHE A 917 -16.08 25.61 8.00
N PRO A 918 -17.16 25.19 8.69
CA PRO A 918 -18.02 24.06 8.35
C PRO A 918 -18.79 24.32 7.04
N ASN A 919 -19.09 23.26 6.27
CA ASN A 919 -20.00 23.33 5.12
C ASN A 919 -21.35 23.90 5.62
N PRO A 920 -21.91 24.96 5.02
CA PRO A 920 -22.54 26.04 5.78
C PRO A 920 -23.94 25.71 6.30
N PHE A 921 -24.03 25.42 7.60
CA PHE A 921 -25.27 25.42 8.39
C PHE A 921 -25.29 26.49 9.50
N ALA A 922 -24.16 27.16 9.74
CA ALA A 922 -24.03 28.22 10.74
C ALA A 922 -24.13 29.61 10.09
N GLU A 923 -24.40 30.64 10.89
CA GLU A 923 -24.47 32.06 10.47
C GLU A 923 -23.16 32.59 9.87
N GLN A 924 -22.06 31.84 10.01
CA GLN A 924 -20.76 32.10 9.43
C GLN A 924 -20.12 30.78 8.94
N LEU A 925 -19.37 30.85 7.83
CA LEU A 925 -18.47 29.80 7.35
C LEU A 925 -17.05 30.38 7.22
N THR A 926 -16.00 29.56 7.33
CA THR A 926 -14.64 29.99 7.00
C THR A 926 -14.21 29.36 5.69
N VAL A 927 -13.77 30.17 4.73
CA VAL A 927 -13.07 29.68 3.56
C VAL A 927 -11.58 29.85 3.80
N GLU A 928 -10.81 28.79 3.59
CA GLU A 928 -9.35 28.86 3.67
C GLU A 928 -8.67 28.38 2.40
N PHE A 929 -7.51 28.99 2.10
CA PHE A 929 -6.66 28.55 1.01
C PHE A 929 -5.16 28.63 1.34
N THR A 930 -4.38 27.73 0.72
CA THR A 930 -2.92 27.71 0.77
C THR A 930 -2.39 27.46 -0.64
N LEU A 931 -1.47 28.31 -1.09
CA LEU A 931 -0.83 28.22 -2.40
C LEU A 931 0.59 27.67 -2.28
N THR A 932 1.04 26.90 -3.27
CA THR A 932 2.35 26.25 -3.27
C THR A 932 3.45 27.14 -3.84
N ALA A 933 3.08 28.31 -4.35
CA ALA A 933 3.95 29.37 -4.85
C ALA A 933 3.41 30.73 -4.39
N ALA A 934 4.27 31.74 -4.33
CA ALA A 934 3.87 33.10 -3.99
C ALA A 934 3.26 33.76 -5.23
N GLU A 935 2.09 34.36 -5.08
CA GLU A 935 1.33 34.93 -6.19
C GLU A 935 0.88 36.35 -5.85
N GLN A 936 0.98 37.24 -6.82
CA GLN A 936 0.51 38.62 -6.69
C GLN A 936 -0.93 38.71 -7.23
N GLN A 937 -1.75 39.61 -6.69
CA GLN A 937 -3.13 39.82 -7.16
C GLN A 937 -4.07 38.59 -7.07
N VAL A 938 -3.90 37.78 -6.03
CA VAL A 938 -4.83 36.69 -5.71
C VAL A 938 -6.16 37.27 -5.20
N SER A 939 -7.29 36.80 -5.73
CA SER A 939 -8.62 37.11 -5.21
C SER A 939 -9.38 35.85 -4.81
N LEU A 940 -10.17 35.94 -3.74
CA LEU A 940 -11.11 34.89 -3.35
C LEU A 940 -12.51 35.44 -3.52
N GLU A 941 -13.37 34.74 -4.25
CA GLU A 941 -14.64 35.27 -4.73
C GLU A 941 -15.77 34.27 -4.50
N LEU A 942 -16.96 34.76 -4.20
CA LEU A 942 -18.14 33.95 -3.94
C LEU A 942 -19.22 34.24 -4.98
N TYR A 943 -19.82 33.20 -5.53
CA TYR A 943 -20.79 33.23 -6.63
C TYR A 943 -22.03 32.39 -6.31
N ASP A 944 -23.20 32.74 -6.85
CA ASP A 944 -24.37 31.87 -6.83
C ASP A 944 -24.34 30.80 -7.96
N LEU A 945 -25.35 29.91 -7.98
CA LEU A 945 -25.51 28.87 -9.01
C LEU A 945 -25.62 29.39 -10.43
N HIS A 946 -26.11 30.61 -10.62
CA HIS A 946 -26.30 31.22 -11.92
C HIS A 946 -25.03 31.96 -12.38
N GLY A 947 -23.93 31.88 -11.60
CA GLY A 947 -22.66 32.50 -11.91
C GLY A 947 -22.61 34.00 -11.60
N LYS A 948 -23.56 34.54 -10.83
CA LYS A 948 -23.50 35.94 -10.37
C LYS A 948 -22.56 36.06 -9.17
N LYS A 949 -21.57 36.96 -9.26
CA LYS A 949 -20.65 37.27 -8.15
C LYS A 949 -21.43 37.91 -7.00
N LEU A 950 -21.41 37.28 -5.84
CA LEU A 950 -22.08 37.72 -4.62
C LEU A 950 -21.15 38.54 -3.72
N ALA A 951 -19.88 38.14 -3.61
CA ALA A 951 -18.89 38.83 -2.77
C ALA A 951 -17.46 38.57 -3.25
N GLN A 952 -16.55 39.49 -2.92
CA GLN A 952 -15.10 39.29 -3.00
C GLN A 952 -14.56 39.20 -1.58
N LEU A 953 -14.17 38.00 -1.19
CA LEU A 953 -13.80 37.61 0.17
C LEU A 953 -12.35 37.99 0.51
N TYR A 954 -11.46 37.95 -0.49
CA TYR A 954 -10.06 38.33 -0.35
C TYR A 954 -9.55 38.97 -1.64
N THR A 955 -8.59 39.89 -1.51
CA THR A 955 -7.77 40.37 -2.63
C THR A 955 -6.42 40.80 -2.09
N GLY A 956 -5.32 40.36 -2.72
CA GLY A 956 -3.98 40.71 -2.25
C GLY A 956 -2.90 39.78 -2.78
N ASN A 957 -1.67 39.97 -2.31
CA ASN A 957 -0.57 39.06 -2.64
C ASN A 957 -0.57 37.91 -1.62
N ALA A 958 -0.52 36.68 -2.12
CA ALA A 958 -0.42 35.48 -1.31
C ALA A 958 1.02 34.95 -1.31
N VAL A 959 1.53 34.57 -0.16
CA VAL A 959 2.87 34.01 0.01
C VAL A 959 2.79 32.50 -0.09
N ALA A 960 3.81 31.87 -0.69
CA ALA A 960 3.91 30.42 -0.80
C ALA A 960 3.81 29.76 0.59
N PHE A 961 3.04 28.68 0.68
CA PHE A 961 2.84 27.83 1.87
C PHE A 961 2.19 28.52 3.09
N GLN A 962 1.72 29.76 2.95
CA GLN A 962 0.94 30.44 3.98
C GLN A 962 -0.56 30.13 3.80
N THR A 963 -1.23 29.74 4.89
CA THR A 963 -2.69 29.53 4.90
C THR A 963 -3.42 30.83 5.22
N TYR A 964 -4.35 31.22 4.34
CA TYR A 964 -5.21 32.39 4.49
C TYR A 964 -6.61 31.91 4.88
N ARG A 965 -7.17 32.46 5.97
CA ARG A 965 -8.48 32.07 6.52
C ARG A 965 -9.43 33.27 6.53
N ILE A 966 -10.53 33.16 5.80
CA ILE A 966 -11.48 34.25 5.60
C ILE A 966 -12.86 33.85 6.14
N PRO A 967 -13.37 34.52 7.20
CA PRO A 967 -14.72 34.32 7.67
C PRO A 967 -15.74 34.98 6.73
N VAL A 968 -16.84 34.28 6.46
CA VAL A 968 -17.92 34.71 5.57
C VAL A 968 -19.25 34.59 6.30
N ALA A 969 -19.97 35.70 6.47
CA ALA A 969 -21.32 35.68 7.03
C ALA A 969 -22.30 35.08 6.01
N THR A 970 -22.99 34.01 6.37
CA THR A 970 -23.88 33.26 5.47
C THR A 970 -25.31 33.81 5.47
N ARG A 971 -25.63 34.72 6.40
CA ARG A 971 -26.97 35.32 6.57
C ARG A 971 -27.48 36.08 5.34
N THR A 972 -26.56 36.61 4.52
CA THR A 972 -26.86 37.39 3.30
C THR A 972 -26.96 36.55 2.04
N LEU A 973 -26.59 35.27 2.12
CA LEU A 973 -26.66 34.33 1.01
C LEU A 973 -28.09 33.75 1.01
N VAL A 974 -28.79 33.67 -0.14
CA VAL A 974 -30.22 33.26 -0.21
C VAL A 974 -30.51 31.92 -0.93
N GLY A 975 -29.61 31.45 -1.80
CA GLY A 975 -29.68 30.16 -2.50
C GLY A 975 -29.11 28.94 -1.76
N ARG A 976 -29.23 27.76 -2.39
CA ARG A 976 -28.79 26.46 -1.85
C ARG A 976 -27.40 25.98 -2.28
N PHE A 977 -26.85 26.56 -3.34
CA PHE A 977 -25.49 26.24 -3.76
C PHE A 977 -24.78 27.51 -4.22
N TYR A 978 -23.49 27.54 -3.94
CA TYR A 978 -22.60 28.64 -4.29
C TYR A 978 -21.28 28.07 -4.75
N TYR A 979 -20.54 28.88 -5.50
CA TYR A 979 -19.17 28.58 -5.89
C TYR A 979 -18.25 29.58 -5.22
N VAL A 980 -17.20 29.07 -4.59
CA VAL A 980 -16.06 29.86 -4.17
C VAL A 980 -14.96 29.69 -5.20
N ARG A 981 -14.41 30.80 -5.68
CA ARG A 981 -13.33 30.84 -6.66
C ARG A 981 -12.12 31.51 -6.05
N LEU A 982 -11.03 30.78 -5.92
CA LEU A 982 -9.71 31.36 -5.70
C LEU A 982 -9.10 31.66 -7.06
N VAL A 983 -9.08 32.93 -7.41
CA VAL A 983 -8.52 33.47 -8.64
C VAL A 983 -7.09 33.88 -8.37
N THR A 984 -6.17 33.27 -9.09
CA THR A 984 -4.77 33.66 -9.14
C THR A 984 -4.45 34.17 -10.55
N PRO A 985 -3.32 34.85 -10.78
CA PRO A 985 -2.95 35.33 -12.11
C PRO A 985 -2.99 34.23 -13.18
N ASP A 986 -2.64 33.01 -12.78
CA ASP A 986 -2.46 31.90 -13.70
C ASP A 986 -3.59 30.88 -13.64
N LYS A 987 -4.40 30.87 -12.56
CA LYS A 987 -5.41 29.81 -12.35
C LYS A 987 -6.59 30.24 -11.49
N VAL A 988 -7.78 29.77 -11.85
CA VAL A 988 -8.96 29.87 -10.98
C VAL A 988 -9.31 28.50 -10.41
N HIS A 989 -9.14 28.33 -9.11
CA HIS A 989 -9.59 27.15 -8.39
C HIS A 989 -11.02 27.36 -7.93
N THR A 990 -11.95 26.50 -8.39
CA THR A 990 -13.37 26.61 -8.03
C THR A 990 -13.76 25.47 -7.10
N PHE A 991 -14.41 25.82 -6.00
CA PHE A 991 -14.93 24.90 -5.01
C PHE A 991 -16.43 25.16 -4.80
N LYS A 992 -17.25 24.11 -4.76
CA LYS A 992 -18.70 24.23 -4.57
C LYS A 992 -19.03 24.13 -3.08
N ILE A 993 -19.74 25.11 -2.55
CA ILE A 993 -20.35 25.04 -1.22
C ILE A 993 -21.85 24.84 -1.36
N THR A 994 -22.39 23.96 -0.52
CA THR A 994 -23.81 23.59 -0.56
C THR A 994 -24.45 23.96 0.77
N ARG A 995 -25.47 24.82 0.71
CA ARG A 995 -26.33 25.18 1.82
C ARG A 995 -27.63 24.39 1.66
N GLN A 996 -27.83 23.32 2.43
CA GLN A 996 -29.06 22.52 2.31
C GLN A 996 -30.28 23.28 2.82
#